data_AF-A0A384JE39-F1
#
_entry.id   AF-A0A384JE39-F1
#
_cell.length_a   1.000
_cell.length_b   1.000
_cell.length_c   1.000
_cell.angle_alpha   90.00
_cell.angle_beta   90.00
_cell.angle_gamma   90.00
#
_symmetry.space_group_name_H-M   'P 1'
#
loop_
_entity.id
_entity.type
_entity.pdbx_description
1 polymer ?
#
loop_
_entity_poly.entity_id
_entity_poly.type
_entity_poly.pdbx_seq_one_letter_code
_entity_poly.pdbx_strand_id
1 'polypeptide(L)'
;MNQMDHSAQADQLESLGIGYRDKYQRTGAIKDLETAIQQFQEALDATPENHSARAGRLHFLGVGYRDRYQRTGAIKDLETAIQRFQEALDITPENHSDFAGRLNTLGVGYRDRYQITGAMEDLETAIHRFQEALDITPENHPNLASRLQCLGIGYQDRYRRMGEIKDLETAIQRFQEALDATPENHSIRADRFQSLGIVYNDRYQRIGAIKDLETAIQQSQKAVDATPEYHPARAGRLEALGVGYRDKYHRIGAMEDLETAIQQFQEALDTTPENHLDLAGRFNSLGVGYRDRYQRTGAIEDLEMAIQQSQKAVDATPKKHSVRAGRLESLGIGYRNRYQRIGAIEDLEIAIQQFEEALDETPENHPARAGRLESLGIGYSDRYHRIGAMEDLEIAIQRFQEALDTTPENHSIRAARFQTLGIVYNDRYQRTGAIEDLEIAIQQSQKAVDATPENHPARAGRLESLGIGYRDRYHKTGAMEDLETAIRRFQEALDATPENHLDLAGRLESLGIGYQDKYQRTGAIEDLETAIQQSQKAFDATPENHPARAGRLKSLGIGYSDRYRRMGAVKDLDTTIQLYQEALDATPENHSARANLLAFLGTGYSDRYQRTEAIEDLEITIQRFQEAVDATPQNHPAQADRLQSLGVGYRNKYQRTGAIKDLETAIQHFTKSIDQISSPVSARLRSSKILLELYAVGTSWSSAYRVASKSLLLIPLLTPRSLQNSDKQHLLADIVGMASDGAAIALNLGRDPFDALKFLEQGRGVLATSLQEIRTETLDLEKQHLELAKEFNSLRQQLDSPIANLVYERHAPSGQDQTSKRNDVSKRLNEVIEEIRQQDGFRDFLLPPSKEEMVAAARLGSIVVINVSKYRCDAILVEKHQIRLLHLPDLSKKEIEEKSVEILGTPKVLEWLWDVAVHPILEALGFIQPPSDGNWPHVWWITTGPLSKFPLHAAGYHSKPSMESTLDRVMSSYSSSIKTIIHARRRSVVNNMLHTPAHALLVAMKVTPGCSSLLFAEEEIVALKTLCKSMNLIPLKAKAQMESVKSHLPKCKIFHFAGHGHTNLTDPSRSSLLLEDGRLTVATLLEMNLRESSPFLAYLSACGTGQIGDEKFFDESIHLISAYQLAGFRHVIGTLWEVNDESCVDMTNITYGVIQDRGITDESICRGLHEAVRKLRTCWLDGSSEKRRVRKRRQLEKNKASLECNQGTRNVSSKERDTRLPRSVLEDDSDEGEDEKSRGPLHWVPYVHFGV
;
A
#
# COMPACT_ATOMS: atom_id res chain seq x y z
N MET A 1 14.14 -35.36 86.35
CA MET A 1 13.87 -36.68 85.73
C MET A 1 12.88 -36.58 84.56
N ASN A 2 11.84 -35.73 84.60
CA ASN A 2 10.87 -35.58 83.49
C ASN A 2 11.37 -34.83 82.23
N GLN A 3 12.43 -34.03 82.27
CA GLN A 3 12.94 -33.33 81.07
C GLN A 3 13.79 -34.22 80.13
N MET A 4 14.39 -35.30 80.63
CA MET A 4 15.15 -36.25 79.79
C MET A 4 14.24 -37.14 78.96
N ASP A 5 13.04 -37.48 79.46
CA ASP A 5 12.10 -38.38 78.80
C ASP A 5 11.40 -37.70 77.60
N HIS A 6 11.06 -36.42 77.72
CA HIS A 6 10.47 -35.64 76.62
C HIS A 6 11.45 -35.34 75.47
N SER A 7 12.74 -35.17 75.76
CA SER A 7 13.76 -34.96 74.71
C SER A 7 13.96 -36.21 73.86
N ALA A 8 14.09 -37.38 74.51
CA ALA A 8 14.29 -38.66 73.81
C ALA A 8 13.06 -39.05 72.97
N GLN A 9 11.86 -38.77 73.48
CA GLN A 9 10.61 -38.96 72.74
C GLN A 9 10.55 -38.07 71.49
N ALA A 10 10.92 -36.80 71.61
CA ALA A 10 10.92 -35.87 70.47
C ALA A 10 11.97 -36.23 69.39
N ASP A 11 13.15 -36.71 69.79
CA ASP A 11 14.18 -37.20 68.85
C ASP A 11 13.74 -38.47 68.09
N GLN A 12 13.00 -39.35 68.76
CA GLN A 12 12.44 -40.56 68.15
C GLN A 12 11.34 -40.22 67.14
N LEU A 13 10.45 -39.27 67.47
CA LEU A 13 9.40 -38.79 66.58
C LEU A 13 9.99 -38.09 65.34
N GLU A 14 11.02 -37.27 65.52
CA GLU A 14 11.74 -36.62 64.42
C GLU A 14 12.39 -37.64 63.48
N SER A 15 13.09 -38.63 64.03
CA SER A 15 13.72 -39.71 63.26
C SER A 15 12.69 -40.55 62.51
N LEU A 16 11.53 -40.80 63.12
CA LEU A 16 10.42 -41.50 62.48
C LEU A 16 9.83 -40.67 61.34
N GLY A 17 9.67 -39.36 61.54
CA GLY A 17 9.26 -38.42 60.51
C GLY A 17 10.21 -38.42 59.30
N ILE A 18 11.52 -38.39 59.53
CA ILE A 18 12.55 -38.49 58.47
C ILE A 18 12.39 -39.83 57.74
N GLY A 19 12.25 -40.95 58.46
CA GLY A 19 12.09 -42.27 57.86
C GLY A 19 10.84 -42.40 56.98
N TYR A 20 9.71 -41.84 57.41
CA TYR A 20 8.48 -41.81 56.60
C TYR A 20 8.62 -40.89 55.39
N ARG A 21 9.32 -39.76 55.53
CA ARG A 21 9.61 -38.86 54.42
C ARG A 21 10.51 -39.53 53.37
N ASP A 22 11.56 -40.23 53.78
CA ASP A 22 12.44 -40.97 52.87
C ASP A 22 11.67 -42.09 52.15
N LYS A 23 10.78 -42.77 52.86
CA LYS A 23 9.87 -43.75 52.27
C LYS A 23 8.92 -43.10 51.27
N TYR A 24 8.38 -41.92 51.56
CA TYR A 24 7.59 -41.14 50.61
C TYR A 24 8.41 -40.78 49.37
N GLN A 25 9.64 -40.30 49.52
CA GLN A 25 10.50 -39.95 48.38
C GLN A 25 10.78 -41.15 47.45
N ARG A 26 10.77 -42.37 47.98
CA ARG A 26 10.95 -43.61 47.20
C ARG A 26 9.65 -44.14 46.59
N THR A 27 8.52 -43.98 47.27
CA THR A 27 7.26 -44.66 46.92
C THR A 27 6.19 -43.74 46.33
N GLY A 28 6.31 -42.42 46.54
CA GLY A 28 5.31 -41.42 46.15
C GLY A 28 3.98 -41.50 46.93
N ALA A 29 3.88 -42.34 47.97
CA ALA A 29 2.63 -42.57 48.70
C ALA A 29 2.30 -41.40 49.65
N ILE A 30 1.25 -40.64 49.34
CA ILE A 30 0.88 -39.43 50.11
C ILE A 30 0.63 -39.71 51.60
N LYS A 31 0.13 -40.91 51.95
CA LYS A 31 -0.09 -41.33 53.33
C LYS A 31 1.21 -41.38 54.15
N ASP A 32 2.33 -41.78 53.53
CA ASP A 32 3.63 -41.78 54.21
C ASP A 32 4.09 -40.33 54.48
N LEU A 33 3.79 -39.39 53.58
CA LEU A 33 4.09 -37.97 53.78
C LEU A 33 3.19 -37.31 54.84
N GLU A 34 1.90 -37.62 54.84
CA GLU A 34 0.97 -37.16 55.89
C GLU A 34 1.41 -37.67 57.27
N THR A 35 1.85 -38.93 57.33
CA THR A 35 2.43 -39.51 58.54
C THR A 35 3.73 -38.79 58.94
N ALA A 36 4.62 -38.50 57.99
CA ALA A 36 5.85 -37.75 58.27
C ALA A 36 5.57 -36.36 58.86
N ILE A 37 4.63 -35.60 58.28
CA ILE A 37 4.23 -34.28 58.78
C ILE A 37 3.64 -34.38 60.18
N GLN A 38 2.79 -35.38 60.43
CA GLN A 38 2.24 -35.62 61.76
C GLN A 38 3.35 -35.89 62.79
N GLN A 39 4.33 -36.74 62.46
CA GLN A 39 5.45 -37.04 63.35
C GLN A 39 6.36 -35.81 63.58
N PHE A 40 6.60 -34.98 62.56
CA PHE A 40 7.32 -33.72 62.74
C PHE A 40 6.56 -32.72 63.63
N GLN A 41 5.23 -32.65 63.51
CA GLN A 41 4.40 -31.80 64.35
C GLN A 41 4.41 -32.28 65.81
N GLU A 42 4.23 -33.58 66.05
CA GLU A 42 4.28 -34.18 67.39
C GLU A 42 5.67 -34.02 68.02
N ALA A 43 6.75 -34.12 67.22
CA ALA A 43 8.11 -33.85 67.67
C ALA A 43 8.28 -32.38 68.09
N LEU A 44 7.74 -31.43 67.31
CA LEU A 44 7.79 -30.00 67.63
C LEU A 44 7.00 -29.67 68.90
N ASP A 45 5.82 -30.26 69.08
CA ASP A 45 4.94 -30.04 70.24
C ASP A 45 5.56 -30.60 71.54
N ALA A 46 6.30 -31.70 71.46
CA ALA A 46 7.07 -32.27 72.57
C ALA A 46 8.35 -31.46 72.92
N THR A 47 8.65 -30.38 72.18
CA THR A 47 9.86 -29.58 72.34
C THR A 47 9.59 -28.24 73.04
N PRO A 48 10.20 -27.95 74.20
CA PRO A 48 10.09 -26.63 74.85
C PRO A 48 10.58 -25.48 73.95
N GLU A 49 9.99 -24.28 74.09
CA GLU A 49 10.29 -23.12 73.24
C GLU A 49 11.78 -22.71 73.21
N ASN A 50 12.48 -22.86 74.33
CA ASN A 50 13.90 -22.48 74.47
C ASN A 50 14.89 -23.62 74.15
N HIS A 51 14.43 -24.75 73.58
CA HIS A 51 15.28 -25.91 73.31
C HIS A 51 16.05 -25.75 71.99
N SER A 52 17.34 -26.06 71.98
CA SER A 52 18.23 -25.90 70.81
C SER A 52 17.76 -26.67 69.57
N ALA A 53 17.20 -27.86 69.75
CA ALA A 53 16.68 -28.70 68.65
C ALA A 53 15.35 -28.20 68.04
N ARG A 54 14.63 -27.27 68.70
CA ARG A 54 13.32 -26.76 68.22
C ARG A 54 13.41 -26.19 66.82
N ALA A 55 14.52 -25.51 66.57
CA ALA A 55 14.80 -24.85 65.32
C ALA A 55 14.96 -25.86 64.17
N GLY A 56 15.60 -27.02 64.42
CA GLY A 56 15.69 -28.12 63.45
C GLY A 56 14.32 -28.78 63.17
N ARG A 57 13.50 -28.96 64.22
CA ARG A 57 12.15 -29.54 64.09
C ARG A 57 11.19 -28.66 63.29
N LEU A 58 11.23 -27.34 63.49
CA LEU A 58 10.52 -26.36 62.65
C LEU A 58 10.95 -26.47 61.18
N HIS A 59 12.25 -26.61 60.94
CA HIS A 59 12.78 -26.79 59.59
C HIS A 59 12.25 -28.08 58.92
N PHE A 60 12.32 -29.24 59.58
CA PHE A 60 11.81 -30.49 59.02
C PHE A 60 10.29 -30.48 58.81
N LEU A 61 9.53 -29.84 59.71
CA LEU A 61 8.10 -29.64 59.53
C LEU A 61 7.82 -28.77 58.29
N GLY A 62 8.55 -27.68 58.10
CA GLY A 62 8.45 -26.84 56.89
C GLY A 62 8.78 -27.62 55.62
N VAL A 63 9.80 -28.48 55.65
CA VAL A 63 10.14 -29.37 54.53
C VAL A 63 9.00 -30.35 54.23
N GLY A 64 8.35 -30.93 55.25
CA GLY A 64 7.19 -31.81 55.07
C GLY A 64 6.01 -31.10 54.40
N TYR A 65 5.67 -29.90 54.85
CA TYR A 65 4.61 -29.09 54.21
C TYR A 65 4.96 -28.71 52.77
N ARG A 66 6.23 -28.37 52.49
CA ARG A 66 6.70 -28.10 51.12
C ARG A 66 6.56 -29.33 50.22
N ASP A 67 6.98 -30.50 50.69
CA ASP A 67 6.86 -31.76 49.93
C ASP A 67 5.37 -32.09 49.66
N ARG A 68 4.46 -31.74 50.59
CA ARG A 68 3.01 -31.95 50.41
C ARG A 68 2.41 -30.93 49.44
N TYR A 69 2.87 -29.69 49.48
CA TYR A 69 2.56 -28.70 48.46
C TYR A 69 2.98 -29.20 47.08
N GLN A 70 4.20 -29.71 46.91
CA GLN A 70 4.67 -30.25 45.63
C GLN A 70 3.80 -31.41 45.12
N ARG A 71 3.18 -32.18 46.02
CA ARG A 71 2.28 -33.29 45.67
C ARG A 71 0.84 -32.87 45.36
N THR A 72 0.32 -31.88 46.08
CA THR A 72 -1.12 -31.54 46.10
C THR A 72 -1.44 -30.23 45.38
N GLY A 73 -0.45 -29.37 45.18
CA GLY A 73 -0.62 -28.00 44.70
C GLY A 73 -1.31 -27.05 45.70
N ALA A 74 -1.50 -27.46 46.96
CA ALA A 74 -2.20 -26.64 47.96
C ALA A 74 -1.33 -25.46 48.43
N ILE A 75 -1.61 -24.25 47.96
CA ILE A 75 -0.84 -23.03 48.28
C ILE A 75 -0.71 -22.79 49.80
N LYS A 76 -1.74 -23.13 50.58
CA LYS A 76 -1.72 -23.02 52.06
C LYS A 76 -0.58 -23.83 52.69
N ASP A 77 -0.22 -24.96 52.11
CA ASP A 77 0.89 -25.78 52.60
C ASP A 77 2.23 -25.09 52.32
N LEU A 78 2.37 -24.41 51.18
CA LEU A 78 3.57 -23.63 50.87
C LEU A 78 3.70 -22.39 51.76
N GLU A 79 2.60 -21.67 52.01
CA GLU A 79 2.58 -20.56 52.96
C GLU A 79 2.97 -21.01 54.37
N THR A 80 2.44 -22.17 54.80
CA THR A 80 2.82 -22.79 56.08
C THR A 80 4.29 -23.19 56.08
N ALA A 81 4.81 -23.76 54.99
CA ALA A 81 6.23 -24.13 54.88
C ALA A 81 7.15 -22.91 55.00
N ILE A 82 6.86 -21.81 54.29
CA ILE A 82 7.62 -20.56 54.35
C ILE A 82 7.58 -19.99 55.77
N GLN A 83 6.40 -20.00 56.42
CA GLN A 83 6.26 -19.57 57.81
C GLN A 83 7.17 -20.40 58.74
N ARG A 84 7.16 -21.73 58.63
CA ARG A 84 8.02 -22.59 59.47
C ARG A 84 9.51 -22.43 59.17
N PHE A 85 9.89 -22.18 57.91
CA PHE A 85 11.27 -21.85 57.57
C PHE A 85 11.72 -20.50 58.16
N GLN A 86 10.84 -19.49 58.15
CA GLN A 86 11.12 -18.19 58.77
C GLN A 86 11.26 -18.33 60.29
N GLU A 87 10.32 -18.99 60.97
CA GLU A 87 10.39 -19.24 62.41
C GLU A 87 11.64 -20.04 62.80
N ALA A 88 12.04 -21.02 61.98
CA ALA A 88 13.28 -21.78 62.18
C ALA A 88 14.54 -20.91 62.04
N LEU A 89 14.53 -19.95 61.12
CA LEU A 89 15.64 -19.02 60.91
C LEU A 89 15.75 -18.00 62.06
N ASP A 90 14.62 -17.41 62.47
CA ASP A 90 14.57 -16.35 63.50
C ASP A 90 15.15 -16.79 64.86
N ILE A 91 15.01 -18.07 65.21
CA ILE A 91 15.54 -18.62 66.48
C ILE A 91 16.93 -19.27 66.34
N THR A 92 17.53 -19.22 65.15
CA THR A 92 18.89 -19.73 64.91
C THR A 92 19.91 -18.61 65.02
N PRO A 93 20.90 -18.69 65.91
CA PRO A 93 22.00 -17.72 65.96
C PRO A 93 22.79 -17.67 64.64
N GLU A 94 23.22 -16.48 64.21
CA GLU A 94 23.96 -16.29 62.95
C GLU A 94 25.27 -17.10 62.86
N ASN A 95 25.89 -17.39 64.01
CA ASN A 95 27.11 -18.19 64.10
C ASN A 95 26.88 -19.72 64.11
N HIS A 96 25.63 -20.17 64.04
CA HIS A 96 25.27 -21.59 64.02
C HIS A 96 25.57 -22.21 62.63
N SER A 97 26.07 -23.45 62.60
CA SER A 97 26.43 -24.15 61.35
C SER A 97 25.30 -24.22 60.32
N ASP A 98 24.07 -24.36 60.81
CA ASP A 98 22.88 -24.53 59.98
C ASP A 98 22.24 -23.21 59.52
N PHE A 99 22.71 -22.05 60.00
CA PHE A 99 22.12 -20.74 59.68
C PHE A 99 22.09 -20.51 58.16
N ALA A 100 23.22 -20.72 57.50
CA ALA A 100 23.35 -20.66 56.04
C ALA A 100 22.51 -21.72 55.31
N GLY A 101 22.25 -22.88 55.94
CA GLY A 101 21.37 -23.91 55.39
C GLY A 101 19.90 -23.46 55.39
N ARG A 102 19.47 -22.82 56.48
CA ARG A 102 18.10 -22.32 56.66
C ARG A 102 17.79 -21.13 55.78
N LEU A 103 18.74 -20.20 55.60
CA LEU A 103 18.64 -19.13 54.58
C LEU A 103 18.39 -19.71 53.19
N ASN A 104 19.17 -20.72 52.80
CA ASN A 104 19.00 -21.38 51.50
C ASN A 104 17.61 -22.03 51.37
N THR A 105 17.16 -22.78 52.37
CA THR A 105 15.83 -23.41 52.32
C THR A 105 14.68 -22.41 52.31
N LEU A 106 14.80 -21.31 53.05
CA LEU A 106 13.83 -20.21 53.00
C LEU A 106 13.80 -19.58 51.59
N GLY A 107 14.96 -19.36 50.97
CA GLY A 107 15.05 -18.90 49.58
C GLY A 107 14.35 -19.84 48.60
N VAL A 108 14.49 -21.16 48.78
CA VAL A 108 13.75 -22.16 47.99
C VAL A 108 12.23 -22.02 48.18
N GLY A 109 11.76 -21.77 49.41
CA GLY A 109 10.33 -21.54 49.69
C GLY A 109 9.77 -20.32 48.96
N TYR A 110 10.47 -19.18 49.01
CA TYR A 110 10.07 -17.97 48.27
C TYR A 110 10.09 -18.19 46.75
N ARG A 111 11.10 -18.91 46.23
CA ARG A 111 11.15 -19.28 44.81
C ARG A 111 9.96 -20.13 44.38
N ASP A 112 9.60 -21.16 45.17
CA ASP A 112 8.45 -22.01 44.87
C ASP A 112 7.15 -21.19 44.85
N ARG A 113 7.03 -20.16 45.72
CA ARG A 113 5.87 -19.25 45.73
C ARG A 113 5.87 -18.31 44.53
N TYR A 114 7.03 -17.81 44.12
CA TYR A 114 7.19 -17.05 42.88
C TYR A 114 6.73 -17.85 41.65
N GLN A 115 7.07 -19.14 41.56
CA GLN A 115 6.68 -19.98 40.42
C GLN A 115 5.15 -20.08 40.24
N ILE A 116 4.37 -19.91 41.31
CA ILE A 116 2.91 -19.90 41.25
C ILE A 116 2.36 -18.50 41.01
N THR A 117 2.83 -17.54 41.80
CA THR A 117 2.22 -16.20 41.92
C THR A 117 2.75 -15.24 40.86
N GLY A 118 3.95 -15.47 40.35
CA GLY A 118 4.69 -14.55 39.50
C GLY A 118 5.16 -13.28 40.21
N ALA A 119 5.08 -13.22 41.55
CA ALA A 119 5.43 -12.04 42.34
C ALA A 119 6.94 -11.80 42.34
N MET A 120 7.41 -10.72 41.70
CA MET A 120 8.84 -10.40 41.61
C MET A 120 9.50 -10.19 42.98
N GLU A 121 8.75 -9.70 43.98
CA GLU A 121 9.25 -9.54 45.34
C GLU A 121 9.70 -10.88 45.96
N ASP A 122 8.98 -11.97 45.67
CA ASP A 122 9.35 -13.30 46.14
C ASP A 122 10.62 -13.81 45.47
N LEU A 123 10.79 -13.55 44.17
CA LEU A 123 12.00 -13.94 43.45
C LEU A 123 13.23 -13.16 43.92
N GLU A 124 13.11 -11.85 44.09
CA GLU A 124 14.19 -11.01 44.62
C GLU A 124 14.54 -11.41 46.06
N THR A 125 13.53 -11.72 46.89
CA THR A 125 13.75 -12.26 48.23
C THR A 125 14.48 -13.60 48.18
N ALA A 126 14.10 -14.50 47.28
CA ALA A 126 14.78 -15.79 47.11
C ALA A 126 16.25 -15.62 46.72
N ILE A 127 16.54 -14.79 45.71
CA ILE A 127 17.92 -14.48 45.27
C ILE A 127 18.71 -13.85 46.41
N HIS A 128 18.12 -12.92 47.16
CA HIS A 128 18.77 -12.30 48.30
C HIS A 128 19.13 -13.33 49.38
N ARG A 129 18.22 -14.23 49.75
CA ARG A 129 18.49 -15.30 50.73
C ARG A 129 19.52 -16.32 50.23
N PHE A 130 19.54 -16.64 48.94
CA PHE A 130 20.59 -17.48 48.35
C PHE A 130 21.97 -16.81 48.38
N GLN A 131 22.02 -15.51 48.12
CA GLN A 131 23.25 -14.72 48.18
C GLN A 131 23.78 -14.64 49.62
N GLU A 132 22.94 -14.29 50.59
CA GLU A 132 23.31 -14.25 52.01
C GLU A 132 23.82 -15.62 52.50
N ALA A 133 23.14 -16.71 52.10
CA ALA A 133 23.58 -18.07 52.42
C ALA A 133 24.97 -18.37 51.84
N LEU A 134 25.25 -17.91 50.63
CA LEU A 134 26.53 -18.13 49.95
C LEU A 134 27.66 -17.31 50.58
N ASP A 135 27.42 -16.04 50.92
CA ASP A 135 28.43 -15.10 51.44
C ASP A 135 29.04 -15.58 52.77
N ILE A 136 28.26 -16.26 53.61
CA ILE A 136 28.72 -16.82 54.89
C ILE A 136 29.20 -18.28 54.78
N THR A 137 29.26 -18.85 53.57
CA THR A 137 29.74 -20.22 53.33
C THR A 137 31.25 -20.25 53.10
N PRO A 138 32.03 -21.01 53.90
CA PRO A 138 33.45 -21.20 53.62
C PRO A 138 33.71 -21.94 52.29
N GLU A 139 34.81 -21.63 51.61
CA GLU A 139 35.16 -22.22 50.29
C GLU A 139 35.25 -23.76 50.28
N ASN A 140 35.59 -24.39 51.41
CA ASN A 140 35.71 -25.85 51.52
C ASN A 140 34.45 -26.52 52.10
N HIS A 141 33.33 -25.79 52.21
CA HIS A 141 32.12 -26.32 52.82
C HIS A 141 31.42 -27.34 51.89
N PRO A 142 30.97 -28.51 52.39
CA PRO A 142 30.34 -29.56 51.57
C PRO A 142 29.13 -29.09 50.74
N ASN A 143 28.38 -28.12 51.26
CA ASN A 143 27.18 -27.57 50.62
C ASN A 143 27.44 -26.35 49.72
N LEU A 144 28.70 -25.93 49.52
CA LEU A 144 29.02 -24.76 48.67
C LEU A 144 28.46 -24.93 47.26
N ALA A 145 28.72 -26.09 46.64
CA ALA A 145 28.21 -26.40 45.30
C ALA A 145 26.67 -26.35 45.23
N SER A 146 25.97 -26.76 46.28
CA SER A 146 24.50 -26.74 46.33
C SER A 146 23.93 -25.32 46.53
N ARG A 147 24.64 -24.43 47.24
CA ARG A 147 24.25 -23.03 47.40
C ARG A 147 24.47 -22.23 46.12
N LEU A 148 25.62 -22.42 45.47
CA LEU A 148 25.92 -21.88 44.13
C LEU A 148 24.86 -22.31 43.10
N GLN A 149 24.45 -23.58 43.15
CA GLN A 149 23.37 -24.10 42.32
C GLN A 149 22.04 -23.36 42.55
N CYS A 150 21.63 -23.17 43.81
CA CYS A 150 20.36 -22.49 44.11
C CYS A 150 20.37 -21.03 43.64
N LEU A 151 21.49 -20.33 43.83
CA LEU A 151 21.67 -18.96 43.35
C LEU A 151 21.62 -18.88 41.81
N GLY A 152 22.30 -19.80 41.11
CA GLY A 152 22.26 -19.88 39.65
C GLY A 152 20.85 -20.08 39.11
N ILE A 153 20.05 -20.93 39.75
CA ILE A 153 18.64 -21.12 39.43
C ILE A 153 17.83 -19.82 39.64
N GLY A 154 18.08 -19.08 40.72
CA GLY A 154 17.41 -17.80 40.99
C GLY A 154 17.64 -16.77 39.88
N TYR A 155 18.89 -16.58 39.45
CA TYR A 155 19.22 -15.70 38.33
C TYR A 155 18.63 -16.19 37.00
N GLN A 156 18.57 -17.51 36.76
CA GLN A 156 17.90 -18.07 35.59
C GLN A 156 16.40 -17.74 35.57
N ASP A 157 15.71 -17.88 36.70
CA ASP A 157 14.28 -17.56 36.81
C ASP A 157 14.02 -16.04 36.64
N ARG A 158 14.97 -15.19 37.08
CA ARG A 158 14.90 -13.74 36.84
C ARG A 158 15.13 -13.37 35.39
N TYR A 159 16.10 -14.01 34.74
CA TYR A 159 16.32 -13.89 33.31
C TYR A 159 15.05 -14.23 32.52
N ARG A 160 14.37 -15.35 32.84
CA ARG A 160 13.15 -15.76 32.14
C ARG A 160 12.01 -14.75 32.26
N ARG A 161 12.03 -13.92 33.30
CA ARG A 161 11.01 -12.88 33.53
C ARG A 161 11.37 -11.52 32.93
N MET A 162 12.63 -11.10 33.05
CA MET A 162 13.09 -9.75 32.68
C MET A 162 13.81 -9.71 31.33
N GLY A 163 14.36 -10.84 30.89
CA GLY A 163 15.12 -10.96 29.63
C GLY A 163 16.53 -10.36 29.67
N GLU A 164 17.07 -10.05 30.85
CA GLU A 164 18.38 -9.43 31.02
C GLU A 164 19.52 -10.45 30.84
N ILE A 165 20.37 -10.24 29.82
CA ILE A 165 21.46 -11.17 29.49
C ILE A 165 22.47 -11.34 30.64
N LYS A 166 22.69 -10.29 31.45
CA LYS A 166 23.60 -10.33 32.60
C LYS A 166 23.19 -11.37 33.65
N ASP A 167 21.89 -11.57 33.85
CA ASP A 167 21.38 -12.57 34.77
C ASP A 167 21.71 -13.98 34.28
N LEU A 168 21.60 -14.19 32.97
CA LEU A 168 21.91 -15.47 32.35
C LEU A 168 23.43 -15.78 32.37
N GLU A 169 24.26 -14.77 32.14
CA GLU A 169 25.72 -14.87 32.30
C GLU A 169 26.10 -15.19 33.75
N THR A 170 25.43 -14.56 34.71
CA THR A 170 25.62 -14.83 36.13
C THR A 170 25.17 -16.24 36.49
N ALA A 171 24.03 -16.71 35.98
CA ALA A 171 23.56 -18.08 36.19
C ALA A 171 24.55 -19.12 35.65
N ILE A 172 25.06 -18.93 34.42
CA ILE A 172 26.10 -19.80 33.82
C ILE A 172 27.34 -19.83 34.71
N GLN A 173 27.81 -18.67 35.16
CA GLN A 173 28.97 -18.59 36.06
C GLN A 173 28.75 -19.40 37.34
N ARG A 174 27.59 -19.24 38.02
CA ARG A 174 27.31 -19.95 39.27
C ARG A 174 27.15 -21.46 39.07
N PHE A 175 26.56 -21.89 37.96
CA PHE A 175 26.48 -23.33 37.63
C PHE A 175 27.83 -23.94 37.30
N GLN A 176 28.72 -23.19 36.64
CA GLN A 176 30.09 -23.65 36.37
C GLN A 176 30.89 -23.77 37.67
N GLU A 177 30.84 -22.75 38.54
CA GLU A 177 31.47 -22.80 39.87
C GLU A 177 30.92 -23.97 40.71
N ALA A 178 29.62 -24.25 40.64
CA ALA A 178 29.00 -25.39 41.31
C ALA A 178 29.49 -26.75 40.76
N LEU A 179 29.71 -26.84 39.46
CA LEU A 179 30.28 -28.03 38.81
C LEU A 179 31.75 -28.23 39.22
N ASP A 180 32.54 -27.16 39.25
CA ASP A 180 33.96 -27.20 39.60
C ASP A 180 34.18 -27.54 41.08
N ALA A 181 33.29 -27.09 41.96
CA ALA A 181 33.27 -27.45 43.38
C ALA A 181 32.77 -28.88 43.67
N THR A 182 32.28 -29.61 42.66
CA THR A 182 31.79 -30.99 42.82
C THR A 182 32.86 -32.00 42.37
N PRO A 183 33.24 -33.01 43.18
CA PRO A 183 34.21 -34.03 42.77
C PRO A 183 33.79 -34.80 41.50
N GLU A 184 34.77 -35.22 40.70
CA GLU A 184 34.55 -35.79 39.36
C GLU A 184 33.69 -37.08 39.37
N ASN A 185 33.84 -37.92 40.40
CA ASN A 185 33.12 -39.19 40.54
C ASN A 185 31.83 -39.08 41.38
N HIS A 186 31.37 -37.87 41.70
CA HIS A 186 30.20 -37.67 42.55
C HIS A 186 28.89 -37.78 41.74
N SER A 187 27.92 -38.56 42.22
CA SER A 187 26.64 -38.81 41.51
C SER A 187 25.82 -37.55 41.21
N ILE A 188 25.89 -36.54 42.09
CA ILE A 188 25.23 -35.22 41.93
C ILE A 188 25.82 -34.40 40.75
N ARG A 189 26.99 -34.76 40.20
CA ARG A 189 27.59 -34.05 39.05
C ARG A 189 26.66 -34.05 37.84
N ALA A 190 25.82 -35.08 37.70
CA ALA A 190 24.79 -35.15 36.66
C ALA A 190 23.72 -34.03 36.78
N ASP A 191 23.34 -33.60 38.00
CA ASP A 191 22.41 -32.47 38.19
C ASP A 191 23.03 -31.13 37.78
N ARG A 192 24.36 -31.00 37.98
CA ARG A 192 25.12 -29.80 37.58
C ARG A 192 25.23 -29.71 36.06
N PHE A 193 25.54 -30.82 35.40
CA PHE A 193 25.54 -30.91 33.93
C PHE A 193 24.16 -30.61 33.35
N GLN A 194 23.09 -31.13 33.94
CA GLN A 194 21.72 -30.85 33.50
C GLN A 194 21.39 -29.35 33.59
N SER A 195 21.77 -28.70 34.69
CA SER A 195 21.50 -27.27 34.90
C SER A 195 22.29 -26.38 33.94
N LEU A 196 23.55 -26.74 33.68
CA LEU A 196 24.36 -26.11 32.62
C LEU A 196 23.73 -26.31 31.23
N GLY A 197 23.24 -27.51 30.93
CA GLY A 197 22.53 -27.81 29.69
C GLY A 197 21.34 -26.88 29.46
N ILE A 198 20.48 -26.74 30.47
CA ILE A 198 19.28 -25.89 30.39
C ILE A 198 19.66 -24.41 30.23
N VAL A 199 20.62 -23.88 31.00
CA VAL A 199 20.96 -22.45 30.93
C VAL A 199 21.66 -22.08 29.62
N TYR A 200 22.47 -22.97 29.04
CA TYR A 200 23.06 -22.75 27.72
C TYR A 200 21.98 -22.80 26.63
N ASN A 201 20.95 -23.63 26.79
CA ASN A 201 19.79 -23.63 25.91
C ASN A 201 19.00 -22.31 26.00
N ASP A 202 18.75 -21.81 27.22
CA ASP A 202 18.12 -20.49 27.43
C ASP A 202 18.94 -19.37 26.76
N ARG A 203 20.29 -19.45 26.80
CA ARG A 203 21.17 -18.47 26.14
C ARG A 203 21.15 -18.59 24.62
N TYR A 204 21.10 -19.82 24.12
CA TYR A 204 20.89 -20.08 22.69
C TYR A 204 19.58 -19.46 22.21
N GLN A 205 18.47 -19.65 22.93
CA GLN A 205 17.16 -19.08 22.55
C GLN A 205 17.20 -17.54 22.51
N ARG A 206 18.06 -16.89 23.30
CA ARG A 206 18.23 -15.43 23.30
C ARG A 206 19.12 -14.90 22.19
N ILE A 207 20.28 -15.52 21.99
CA ILE A 207 21.37 -15.00 21.16
C ILE A 207 21.38 -15.66 19.76
N GLY A 208 20.87 -16.88 19.64
CA GLY A 208 20.89 -17.68 18.42
C GLY A 208 22.25 -18.30 18.09
N ALA A 209 23.20 -18.28 19.04
CA ALA A 209 24.55 -18.80 18.86
C ALA A 209 24.56 -20.33 18.89
N ILE A 210 24.83 -20.98 17.75
CA ILE A 210 24.83 -22.44 17.59
C ILE A 210 25.77 -23.13 18.59
N LYS A 211 26.91 -22.51 18.90
CA LYS A 211 27.87 -23.03 19.88
C LYS A 211 27.26 -23.24 21.28
N ASP A 212 26.31 -22.40 21.67
CA ASP A 212 25.63 -22.53 22.97
C ASP A 212 24.69 -23.73 22.97
N LEU A 213 24.00 -23.98 21.85
CA LEU A 213 23.15 -25.15 21.68
C LEU A 213 23.95 -26.46 21.64
N GLU A 214 25.07 -26.47 20.92
CA GLU A 214 26.01 -27.60 20.92
C GLU A 214 26.55 -27.87 22.34
N THR A 215 26.87 -26.81 23.08
CA THR A 215 27.28 -26.93 24.49
C THR A 215 26.14 -27.46 25.35
N ALA A 216 24.91 -26.99 25.17
CA ALA A 216 23.73 -27.44 25.90
C ALA A 216 23.46 -28.94 25.70
N ILE A 217 23.52 -29.42 24.45
CA ILE A 217 23.38 -30.84 24.09
C ILE A 217 24.53 -31.63 24.71
N GLN A 218 25.77 -31.14 24.61
CA GLN A 218 26.93 -31.82 25.20
C GLN A 218 26.80 -31.97 26.72
N GLN A 219 26.36 -30.95 27.45
CA GLN A 219 26.15 -31.06 28.90
C GLN A 219 24.97 -31.96 29.24
N SER A 220 23.88 -31.91 28.46
CA SER A 220 22.72 -32.80 28.66
C SER A 220 23.09 -34.27 28.40
N GLN A 221 23.91 -34.54 27.39
CA GLN A 221 24.45 -35.88 27.13
C GLN A 221 25.32 -36.37 28.29
N LYS A 222 26.26 -35.55 28.79
CA LYS A 222 27.06 -35.88 29.97
C LYS A 222 26.20 -36.14 31.21
N ALA A 223 25.09 -35.42 31.36
CA ALA A 223 24.13 -35.68 32.44
C ALA A 223 23.51 -37.07 32.28
N VAL A 224 23.02 -37.44 31.09
CA VAL A 224 22.47 -38.78 30.80
C VAL A 224 23.51 -39.89 31.02
N ASP A 225 24.74 -39.70 30.53
CA ASP A 225 25.83 -40.69 30.63
C ASP A 225 26.25 -40.93 32.09
N ALA A 226 26.26 -39.87 32.91
CA ALA A 226 26.55 -39.95 34.35
C ALA A 226 25.37 -40.52 35.17
N THR A 227 24.27 -40.92 34.52
CA THR A 227 23.06 -41.45 35.17
C THR A 227 22.87 -42.94 34.90
N PRO A 228 22.85 -43.79 35.93
CA PRO A 228 22.51 -45.22 35.77
C PRO A 228 21.13 -45.42 35.14
N GLU A 229 20.96 -46.50 34.38
CA GLU A 229 19.75 -46.80 33.59
C GLU A 229 18.46 -46.81 34.44
N TYR A 230 18.52 -47.40 35.63
CA TYR A 230 17.37 -47.52 36.55
C TYR A 230 17.19 -46.31 37.48
N HIS A 231 17.95 -45.23 37.30
CA HIS A 231 17.87 -44.08 38.18
C HIS A 231 16.62 -43.24 37.83
N PRO A 232 15.77 -42.85 38.81
CA PRO A 232 14.52 -42.13 38.56
C PRO A 232 14.67 -40.83 37.75
N ALA A 233 15.79 -40.11 37.93
CA ALA A 233 16.07 -38.87 37.21
C ALA A 233 16.54 -39.06 35.75
N ARG A 234 16.87 -40.29 35.30
CA ARG A 234 17.41 -40.55 33.96
C ARG A 234 16.45 -40.06 32.88
N ALA A 235 15.18 -40.38 33.04
CA ALA A 235 14.19 -40.06 32.03
C ALA A 235 13.92 -38.55 31.89
N GLY A 236 14.02 -37.77 32.98
CA GLY A 236 13.99 -36.29 32.88
C GLY A 236 15.22 -35.71 32.18
N ARG A 237 16.38 -36.39 32.27
CA ARG A 237 17.62 -36.01 31.55
C ARG A 237 17.54 -36.37 30.07
N LEU A 238 16.95 -37.52 29.73
CA LEU A 238 16.65 -37.92 28.34
C LEU A 238 15.68 -36.94 27.68
N GLU A 239 14.64 -36.51 28.40
CA GLU A 239 13.72 -35.47 27.92
C GLU A 239 14.45 -34.14 27.62
N ALA A 240 15.29 -33.66 28.55
CA ALA A 240 16.07 -32.45 28.33
C ALA A 240 17.04 -32.57 27.12
N LEU A 241 17.65 -33.73 26.93
CA LEU A 241 18.47 -34.03 25.77
C LEU A 241 17.64 -34.01 24.47
N GLY A 242 16.45 -34.60 24.48
CA GLY A 242 15.51 -34.57 23.36
C GLY A 242 15.09 -33.15 22.98
N VAL A 243 14.84 -32.27 23.95
CA VAL A 243 14.57 -30.84 23.70
C VAL A 243 15.76 -30.16 23.02
N GLY A 244 17.00 -30.44 23.45
CA GLY A 244 18.19 -29.89 22.80
C GLY A 244 18.35 -30.30 21.34
N TYR A 245 18.13 -31.59 21.03
CA TYR A 245 18.15 -32.08 19.64
C TYR A 245 17.02 -31.49 18.79
N ARG A 246 15.83 -31.32 19.37
CA ARG A 246 14.70 -30.65 18.71
C ARG A 246 15.01 -29.19 18.39
N ASP A 247 15.60 -28.44 19.33
CA ASP A 247 16.01 -27.05 19.10
C ASP A 247 17.11 -26.97 18.02
N LYS A 248 18.00 -27.97 17.96
CA LYS A 248 19.02 -28.08 16.90
C LYS A 248 18.42 -28.39 15.54
N TYR A 249 17.41 -29.25 15.49
CA TYR A 249 16.60 -29.46 14.29
C TYR A 249 15.98 -28.16 13.79
N HIS A 250 15.32 -27.38 14.65
CA HIS A 250 14.72 -26.09 14.25
C HIS A 250 15.75 -25.09 13.68
N ARG A 251 17.02 -25.22 14.07
CA ARG A 251 18.09 -24.35 13.60
C ARG A 251 18.74 -24.80 12.30
N ILE A 252 19.02 -26.09 12.17
CA ILE A 252 19.85 -26.66 11.09
C ILE A 252 18.98 -27.34 10.03
N GLY A 253 17.81 -27.84 10.41
CA GLY A 253 16.87 -28.56 9.55
C GLY A 253 17.26 -30.02 9.26
N ALA A 254 18.27 -30.56 9.97
CA ALA A 254 18.74 -31.93 9.80
C ALA A 254 17.74 -32.93 10.40
N MET A 255 17.17 -33.79 9.56
CA MET A 255 16.09 -34.69 9.97
C MET A 255 16.55 -35.68 11.05
N GLU A 256 17.82 -36.07 11.03
CA GLU A 256 18.43 -36.99 12.01
C GLU A 256 18.38 -36.43 13.43
N ASP A 257 18.50 -35.10 13.60
CA ASP A 257 18.39 -34.46 14.91
C ASP A 257 16.95 -34.56 15.45
N LEU A 258 15.93 -34.42 14.60
CA LEU A 258 14.52 -34.57 15.00
C LEU A 258 14.17 -36.03 15.33
N GLU A 259 14.68 -36.98 14.53
CA GLU A 259 14.52 -38.41 14.81
C GLU A 259 15.17 -38.80 16.14
N THR A 260 16.36 -38.26 16.40
CA THR A 260 17.05 -38.44 17.69
C THR A 260 16.22 -37.84 18.83
N ALA A 261 15.65 -36.63 18.66
CA ALA A 261 14.79 -36.03 19.68
C ALA A 261 13.56 -36.91 20.01
N ILE A 262 12.86 -37.41 18.99
CA ILE A 262 11.70 -38.30 19.15
C ILE A 262 12.12 -39.61 19.84
N GLN A 263 13.28 -40.16 19.47
CA GLN A 263 13.83 -41.35 20.13
C GLN A 263 14.10 -41.10 21.62
N GLN A 264 14.72 -39.96 21.97
CA GLN A 264 14.97 -39.62 23.37
C GLN A 264 13.66 -39.41 24.16
N PHE A 265 12.65 -38.78 23.55
CA PHE A 265 11.33 -38.65 24.18
C PHE A 265 10.63 -40.01 24.39
N GLN A 266 10.76 -40.92 23.42
CA GLN A 266 10.22 -42.27 23.54
C GLN A 266 10.92 -43.06 24.64
N GLU A 267 12.27 -43.05 24.69
CA GLU A 267 13.04 -43.73 25.74
C GLU A 267 12.73 -43.14 27.13
N ALA A 268 12.58 -41.82 27.23
CA ALA A 268 12.15 -41.16 28.45
C ALA A 268 10.76 -41.64 28.89
N LEU A 269 9.83 -41.83 27.95
CA LEU A 269 8.48 -42.33 28.22
C LEU A 269 8.51 -43.79 28.66
N ASP A 270 9.22 -44.66 27.95
CA ASP A 270 9.30 -46.11 28.21
C ASP A 270 9.95 -46.43 29.56
N THR A 271 10.89 -45.60 30.01
CA THR A 271 11.54 -45.72 31.32
C THR A 271 10.73 -45.09 32.47
N THR A 272 9.54 -44.55 32.19
CA THR A 272 8.62 -43.98 33.20
C THR A 272 7.70 -45.05 33.79
N PRO A 273 7.63 -45.21 35.12
CA PRO A 273 6.58 -46.00 35.74
C PRO A 273 5.17 -45.40 35.49
N GLU A 274 4.14 -46.24 35.33
CA GLU A 274 2.76 -45.80 35.02
C GLU A 274 2.16 -44.79 36.03
N ASN A 275 2.62 -44.80 37.28
CA ASN A 275 2.14 -43.89 38.33
C ASN A 275 3.05 -42.68 38.58
N HIS A 276 4.03 -42.42 37.70
CA HIS A 276 4.99 -41.33 37.88
C HIS A 276 4.37 -39.97 37.57
N LEU A 277 4.74 -38.95 38.37
CA LEU A 277 4.20 -37.59 38.28
C LEU A 277 4.44 -36.91 36.92
N ASP A 278 5.60 -37.19 36.31
CA ASP A 278 6.00 -36.57 35.04
C ASP A 278 5.53 -37.34 33.79
N LEU A 279 4.77 -38.43 33.94
CA LEU A 279 4.31 -39.23 32.80
C LEU A 279 3.53 -38.38 31.78
N ALA A 280 2.66 -37.52 32.28
CA ALA A 280 1.90 -36.59 31.47
C ALA A 280 2.78 -35.52 30.78
N GLY A 281 3.94 -35.17 31.35
CA GLY A 281 4.91 -34.27 30.72
C GLY A 281 5.58 -34.94 29.52
N ARG A 282 5.96 -36.21 29.68
CA ARG A 282 6.63 -37.01 28.64
C ARG A 282 5.71 -37.30 27.46
N PHE A 283 4.43 -37.57 27.70
CA PHE A 283 3.43 -37.65 26.63
C PHE A 283 3.35 -36.34 25.82
N ASN A 284 3.37 -35.18 26.49
CA ASN A 284 3.35 -33.89 25.80
C ASN A 284 4.63 -33.66 24.97
N SER A 285 5.81 -33.94 25.53
CA SER A 285 7.09 -33.77 24.81
C SER A 285 7.19 -34.66 23.58
N LEU A 286 6.75 -35.92 23.67
CA LEU A 286 6.65 -36.82 22.53
C LEU A 286 5.62 -36.33 21.49
N GLY A 287 4.45 -35.85 21.95
CA GLY A 287 3.43 -35.28 21.07
C GLY A 287 3.93 -34.06 20.28
N VAL A 288 4.71 -33.18 20.93
CA VAL A 288 5.36 -32.04 20.27
C VAL A 288 6.40 -32.51 19.25
N GLY A 289 7.18 -33.55 19.54
CA GLY A 289 8.13 -34.14 18.58
C GLY A 289 7.44 -34.67 17.31
N TYR A 290 6.35 -35.43 17.45
CA TYR A 290 5.56 -35.90 16.31
C TYR A 290 4.94 -34.73 15.52
N ARG A 291 4.49 -33.67 16.20
CA ARG A 291 3.97 -32.47 15.54
C ARG A 291 5.02 -31.76 14.69
N ASP A 292 6.24 -31.61 15.19
CA ASP A 292 7.34 -31.01 14.44
C ASP A 292 7.72 -31.89 13.23
N ARG A 293 7.67 -33.22 13.38
CA ARG A 293 7.88 -34.15 12.27
C ARG A 293 6.79 -34.00 11.22
N TYR A 294 5.53 -33.91 11.64
CA TYR A 294 4.41 -33.61 10.76
C TYR A 294 4.61 -32.29 10.00
N GLN A 295 5.06 -31.22 10.66
CA GLN A 295 5.33 -29.93 10.00
C GLN A 295 6.36 -30.06 8.86
N ARG A 296 7.27 -31.04 8.95
CA ARG A 296 8.28 -31.31 7.93
C ARG A 296 7.83 -32.28 6.84
N THR A 297 7.15 -33.35 7.21
CA THR A 297 6.84 -34.49 6.31
C THR A 297 5.44 -34.37 5.72
N GLY A 298 4.52 -33.68 6.40
CA GLY A 298 3.10 -33.63 6.08
C GLY A 298 2.36 -34.95 6.33
N ALA A 299 2.98 -35.93 6.99
CA ALA A 299 2.41 -37.25 7.27
C ALA A 299 1.29 -37.18 8.32
N ILE A 300 0.06 -37.49 7.94
CA ILE A 300 -1.11 -37.33 8.80
C ILE A 300 -1.01 -38.25 10.03
N GLU A 301 -0.38 -39.41 9.89
CA GLU A 301 -0.15 -40.37 10.96
C GLU A 301 0.64 -39.75 12.12
N ASP A 302 1.62 -38.90 11.81
CA ASP A 302 2.39 -38.17 12.84
C ASP A 302 1.52 -37.16 13.57
N LEU A 303 0.61 -36.49 12.86
CA LEU A 303 -0.31 -35.55 13.48
C LEU A 303 -1.35 -36.24 14.36
N GLU A 304 -1.85 -37.40 13.93
CA GLU A 304 -2.74 -38.25 14.72
C GLU A 304 -2.04 -38.76 15.98
N MET A 305 -0.78 -39.19 15.86
CA MET A 305 0.05 -39.56 17.00
C MET A 305 0.28 -38.37 17.94
N ALA A 306 0.56 -37.17 17.41
CA ALA A 306 0.72 -35.96 18.21
C ALA A 306 -0.53 -35.60 19.02
N ILE A 307 -1.72 -35.67 18.40
CA ILE A 307 -3.01 -35.46 19.07
C ILE A 307 -3.24 -36.55 20.12
N GLN A 308 -2.98 -37.81 19.80
CA GLN A 308 -3.16 -38.93 20.73
C GLN A 308 -2.27 -38.79 21.98
N GLN A 309 -0.99 -38.46 21.82
CA GLN A 309 -0.11 -38.27 22.98
C GLN A 309 -0.49 -37.01 23.78
N SER A 310 -0.87 -35.91 23.10
CA SER A 310 -1.34 -34.70 23.78
C SER A 310 -2.64 -34.94 24.57
N GLN A 311 -3.56 -35.76 24.05
CA GLN A 311 -4.78 -36.16 24.75
C GLN A 311 -4.45 -36.98 25.99
N LYS A 312 -3.57 -37.99 25.89
CA LYS A 312 -3.10 -38.77 27.04
C LYS A 312 -2.43 -37.89 28.10
N ALA A 313 -1.68 -36.87 27.67
CA ALA A 313 -1.10 -35.89 28.58
C ALA A 313 -2.19 -35.12 29.34
N VAL A 314 -3.23 -34.63 28.66
CA VAL A 314 -4.36 -33.93 29.30
C VAL A 314 -5.12 -34.85 30.25
N ASP A 315 -5.43 -36.08 29.83
CA ASP A 315 -6.21 -37.06 30.62
C ASP A 315 -5.47 -37.51 31.89
N ALA A 316 -4.14 -37.65 31.80
CA ALA A 316 -3.29 -37.98 32.95
C ALA A 316 -3.05 -36.79 33.90
N THR A 317 -3.60 -35.60 33.60
CA THR A 317 -3.44 -34.41 34.43
C THR A 317 -4.72 -34.10 35.22
N PRO A 318 -4.67 -34.02 36.56
CA PRO A 318 -5.81 -33.60 37.36
C PRO A 318 -6.34 -32.21 36.97
N LYS A 319 -7.67 -32.02 37.02
CA LYS A 319 -8.31 -30.71 36.81
C LYS A 319 -7.78 -29.70 37.83
N LYS A 320 -7.53 -28.45 37.40
CA LYS A 320 -6.91 -27.36 38.19
C LYS A 320 -5.43 -27.53 38.54
N HIS A 321 -4.74 -28.54 38.00
CA HIS A 321 -3.28 -28.59 38.13
C HIS A 321 -2.63 -27.47 37.30
N SER A 322 -1.65 -26.77 37.87
CA SER A 322 -0.96 -25.62 37.27
C SER A 322 -0.39 -25.83 35.86
N VAL A 323 -0.06 -27.07 35.47
CA VAL A 323 0.54 -27.38 34.15
C VAL A 323 -0.48 -27.88 33.13
N ARG A 324 -1.74 -28.12 33.54
CA ARG A 324 -2.80 -28.64 32.66
C ARG A 324 -3.09 -27.70 31.50
N ALA A 325 -3.14 -26.39 31.77
CA ALA A 325 -3.35 -25.36 30.77
C ALA A 325 -2.34 -25.42 29.60
N GLY A 326 -1.07 -25.76 29.85
CA GLY A 326 -0.07 -25.92 28.78
C GLY A 326 -0.31 -27.17 27.91
N ARG A 327 -0.85 -28.24 28.51
CA ARG A 327 -1.17 -29.49 27.79
C ARG A 327 -2.43 -29.33 26.92
N LEU A 328 -3.43 -28.60 27.42
CA LEU A 328 -4.61 -28.19 26.66
C LEU A 328 -4.23 -27.35 25.45
N GLU A 329 -3.32 -26.39 25.62
CA GLU A 329 -2.80 -25.58 24.52
C GLU A 329 -2.09 -26.44 23.46
N SER A 330 -1.21 -27.37 23.85
CA SER A 330 -0.58 -28.31 22.91
C SER A 330 -1.60 -29.15 22.14
N LEU A 331 -2.64 -29.64 22.81
CA LEU A 331 -3.73 -30.41 22.20
C LEU A 331 -4.51 -29.55 21.20
N GLY A 332 -4.85 -28.31 21.57
CA GLY A 332 -5.52 -27.36 20.69
C GLY A 332 -4.71 -27.05 19.42
N ILE A 333 -3.39 -26.87 19.54
CA ILE A 333 -2.51 -26.70 18.37
C ILE A 333 -2.54 -27.94 17.46
N GLY A 334 -2.57 -29.15 18.04
CA GLY A 334 -2.70 -30.40 17.28
C GLY A 334 -3.97 -30.45 16.44
N TYR A 335 -5.13 -30.17 17.05
CA TYR A 335 -6.40 -30.10 16.34
C TYR A 335 -6.44 -28.98 15.29
N ARG A 336 -5.89 -27.81 15.58
CA ARG A 336 -5.75 -26.72 14.61
C ARG A 336 -4.93 -27.13 13.39
N ASN A 337 -3.77 -27.77 13.59
CA ASN A 337 -2.94 -28.26 12.48
C ASN A 337 -3.70 -29.29 11.64
N ARG A 338 -4.56 -30.10 12.27
CA ARG A 338 -5.40 -31.09 11.56
C ARG A 338 -6.50 -30.40 10.75
N TYR A 339 -7.12 -29.39 11.32
CA TYR A 339 -8.03 -28.49 10.59
C TYR A 339 -7.34 -27.85 9.37
N GLN A 340 -6.13 -27.32 9.51
CA GLN A 340 -5.40 -26.71 8.39
C GLN A 340 -5.12 -27.71 7.25
N ARG A 341 -5.02 -29.01 7.56
CA ARG A 341 -4.75 -30.07 6.59
C ARG A 341 -6.01 -30.63 5.94
N ILE A 342 -7.05 -30.89 6.73
CA ILE A 342 -8.25 -31.61 6.31
C ILE A 342 -9.44 -30.66 6.06
N GLY A 343 -9.46 -29.51 6.70
CA GLY A 343 -10.53 -28.51 6.59
C GLY A 343 -11.79 -28.82 7.40
N ALA A 344 -11.75 -29.81 8.30
CA ALA A 344 -12.85 -30.20 9.18
C ALA A 344 -13.09 -29.14 10.27
N ILE A 345 -14.25 -28.49 10.24
CA ILE A 345 -14.56 -27.37 11.14
C ILE A 345 -14.67 -27.82 12.60
N GLU A 346 -15.06 -29.08 12.83
CA GLU A 346 -15.17 -29.71 14.14
C GLU A 346 -13.81 -29.73 14.85
N ASP A 347 -12.71 -29.92 14.11
CA ASP A 347 -11.36 -29.86 14.67
C ASP A 347 -11.01 -28.45 15.13
N LEU A 348 -11.43 -27.43 14.38
CA LEU A 348 -11.20 -26.05 14.75
C LEU A 348 -12.03 -25.63 15.96
N GLU A 349 -13.27 -26.11 16.07
CA GLU A 349 -14.13 -25.91 17.24
C GLU A 349 -13.53 -26.57 18.49
N ILE A 350 -13.03 -27.80 18.37
CA ILE A 350 -12.30 -28.47 19.46
C ILE A 350 -11.05 -27.66 19.84
N ALA A 351 -10.27 -27.19 18.86
CA ALA A 351 -9.07 -26.39 19.12
C ALA A 351 -9.39 -25.11 19.91
N ILE A 352 -10.41 -24.35 19.49
CA ILE A 352 -10.87 -23.14 20.19
C ILE A 352 -11.32 -23.49 21.60
N GLN A 353 -12.10 -24.56 21.79
CA GLN A 353 -12.53 -25.01 23.12
C GLN A 353 -11.34 -25.33 24.03
N GLN A 354 -10.30 -26.01 23.51
CA GLN A 354 -9.10 -26.30 24.30
C GLN A 354 -8.33 -25.03 24.66
N PHE A 355 -8.26 -24.04 23.75
CA PHE A 355 -7.61 -22.75 24.02
C PHE A 355 -8.38 -21.91 25.05
N GLU A 356 -9.71 -21.92 25.03
CA GLU A 356 -10.56 -21.27 26.03
C GLU A 356 -10.37 -21.89 27.40
N GLU A 357 -10.43 -23.23 27.50
CA GLU A 357 -10.22 -23.94 28.78
C GLU A 357 -8.79 -23.71 29.31
N ALA A 358 -7.79 -23.67 28.42
CA ALA A 358 -6.42 -23.36 28.80
C ALA A 358 -6.29 -21.92 29.37
N LEU A 359 -6.98 -20.95 28.77
CA LEU A 359 -6.95 -19.55 29.21
C LEU A 359 -7.69 -19.36 30.54
N ASP A 360 -8.82 -20.03 30.73
CA ASP A 360 -9.62 -20.01 31.96
C ASP A 360 -8.88 -20.63 33.15
N GLU A 361 -8.10 -21.69 32.93
CA GLU A 361 -7.24 -22.30 33.96
C GLU A 361 -5.96 -21.49 34.25
N THR A 362 -5.73 -20.39 33.54
CA THR A 362 -4.52 -19.56 33.68
C THR A 362 -4.75 -18.32 34.52
N PRO A 363 -4.09 -18.14 35.69
CA PRO A 363 -4.18 -16.91 36.47
C PRO A 363 -3.78 -15.66 35.67
N GLU A 364 -4.37 -14.50 35.98
CA GLU A 364 -4.16 -13.25 35.24
C GLU A 364 -2.68 -12.82 35.16
N ASN A 365 -1.92 -13.01 36.24
CA ASN A 365 -0.51 -12.62 36.32
C ASN A 365 0.46 -13.70 35.80
N HIS A 366 -0.05 -14.82 35.30
CA HIS A 366 0.79 -15.95 34.89
C HIS A 366 1.58 -15.65 33.60
N PRO A 367 2.91 -15.91 33.54
CA PRO A 367 3.75 -15.56 32.38
C PRO A 367 3.28 -16.13 31.04
N ALA A 368 2.72 -17.34 31.03
CA ALA A 368 2.21 -17.99 29.81
C ALA A 368 0.84 -17.49 29.34
N ARG A 369 0.15 -16.60 30.08
CA ARG A 369 -1.19 -16.14 29.72
C ARG A 369 -1.22 -15.45 28.36
N ALA A 370 -0.21 -14.62 28.08
CA ALA A 370 -0.08 -13.92 26.80
C ALA A 370 0.06 -14.88 25.60
N GLY A 371 0.75 -16.01 25.76
CA GLY A 371 0.84 -17.03 24.71
C GLY A 371 -0.49 -17.73 24.45
N ARG A 372 -1.27 -17.99 25.51
CA ARG A 372 -2.60 -18.62 25.41
C ARG A 372 -3.64 -17.70 24.76
N LEU A 373 -3.58 -16.40 25.09
CA LEU A 373 -4.38 -15.37 24.40
C LEU A 373 -4.07 -15.34 22.91
N GLU A 374 -2.79 -15.43 22.53
CA GLU A 374 -2.35 -15.51 21.15
C GLU A 374 -2.85 -16.77 20.44
N SER A 375 -2.71 -17.94 21.06
CA SER A 375 -3.24 -19.22 20.54
C SER A 375 -4.76 -19.16 20.31
N LEU A 376 -5.51 -18.57 21.26
CA LEU A 376 -6.95 -18.38 21.14
C LEU A 376 -7.30 -17.41 20.00
N GLY A 377 -6.61 -16.27 19.91
CA GLY A 377 -6.79 -15.29 18.84
C GLY A 377 -6.54 -15.89 17.45
N ILE A 378 -5.54 -16.77 17.33
CA ILE A 378 -5.25 -17.50 16.10
C ILE A 378 -6.40 -18.46 15.74
N GLY A 379 -6.95 -19.19 16.71
CA GLY A 379 -8.10 -20.07 16.48
C GLY A 379 -9.33 -19.31 15.96
N TYR A 380 -9.66 -18.17 16.56
CA TYR A 380 -10.74 -17.29 16.08
C TYR A 380 -10.44 -16.70 14.70
N SER A 381 -9.19 -16.31 14.42
CA SER A 381 -8.78 -15.85 13.07
C SER A 381 -8.98 -16.94 12.02
N ASP A 382 -8.53 -18.18 12.29
CA ASP A 382 -8.73 -19.32 11.37
C ASP A 382 -10.22 -19.59 11.12
N ARG A 383 -11.07 -19.41 12.14
CA ARG A 383 -12.53 -19.59 12.02
C ARG A 383 -13.17 -18.48 11.21
N TYR A 384 -12.73 -17.24 11.41
CA TYR A 384 -13.09 -16.12 10.56
C TYR A 384 -12.72 -16.38 9.09
N HIS A 385 -11.53 -16.89 8.79
CA HIS A 385 -11.14 -17.20 7.40
C HIS A 385 -12.03 -18.26 6.74
N ARG A 386 -12.58 -19.19 7.55
CA ARG A 386 -13.47 -20.26 7.09
C ARG A 386 -14.91 -19.81 6.91
N ILE A 387 -15.46 -19.10 7.89
CA ILE A 387 -16.90 -18.79 7.99
C ILE A 387 -17.20 -17.35 7.56
N GLY A 388 -16.26 -16.43 7.77
CA GLY A 388 -16.39 -15.01 7.45
C GLY A 388 -17.18 -14.20 8.50
N ALA A 389 -17.38 -14.74 9.71
CA ALA A 389 -18.07 -14.09 10.82
C ALA A 389 -17.21 -12.95 11.41
N MET A 390 -17.70 -11.72 11.39
CA MET A 390 -16.93 -10.55 11.83
C MET A 390 -16.65 -10.58 13.33
N GLU A 391 -17.54 -11.18 14.12
CA GLU A 391 -17.42 -11.34 15.56
C GLU A 391 -16.15 -12.13 15.92
N ASP A 392 -15.82 -13.16 15.13
CA ASP A 392 -14.60 -13.94 15.34
C ASP A 392 -13.33 -13.12 15.11
N LEU A 393 -13.33 -12.26 14.09
CA LEU A 393 -12.22 -11.37 13.80
C LEU A 393 -12.07 -10.30 14.89
N GLU A 394 -13.17 -9.77 15.42
CA GLU A 394 -13.16 -8.84 16.56
C GLU A 394 -12.60 -9.49 17.82
N ILE A 395 -13.01 -10.72 18.12
CA ILE A 395 -12.46 -11.49 19.24
C ILE A 395 -10.96 -11.73 19.03
N ALA A 396 -10.52 -12.11 17.82
CA ALA A 396 -9.11 -12.32 17.52
C ALA A 396 -8.27 -11.06 17.77
N ILE A 397 -8.71 -9.90 17.24
CA ILE A 397 -8.05 -8.60 17.47
C ILE A 397 -7.97 -8.29 18.96
N GLN A 398 -9.06 -8.48 19.70
CA GLN A 398 -9.07 -8.26 21.15
C GLN A 398 -8.05 -9.13 21.87
N ARG A 399 -8.00 -10.44 21.58
CA ARG A 399 -7.06 -11.35 22.24
C ARG A 399 -5.60 -11.05 21.90
N PHE A 400 -5.30 -10.68 20.65
CA PHE A 400 -3.96 -10.27 20.28
C PHE A 400 -3.53 -8.95 20.93
N GLN A 401 -4.46 -8.01 21.11
CA GLN A 401 -4.17 -6.76 21.81
C GLN A 401 -3.90 -7.02 23.30
N GLU A 402 -4.74 -7.81 23.97
CA GLU A 402 -4.51 -8.23 25.36
C GLU A 402 -3.17 -8.98 25.53
N ALA A 403 -2.83 -9.85 24.58
CA ALA A 403 -1.53 -10.53 24.55
C ALA A 403 -0.37 -9.53 24.41
N LEU A 404 -0.50 -8.50 23.58
CA LEU A 404 0.53 -7.47 23.40
C LEU A 404 0.68 -6.60 24.66
N ASP A 405 -0.43 -6.18 25.28
CA ASP A 405 -0.46 -5.29 26.44
C ASP A 405 0.12 -5.96 27.70
N THR A 406 -0.08 -7.28 27.83
CA THR A 406 0.53 -8.09 28.90
C THR A 406 2.02 -8.38 28.67
N THR A 407 2.59 -7.99 27.51
CA THR A 407 4.01 -8.20 27.19
C THR A 407 4.85 -6.99 27.56
N PRO A 408 5.91 -7.14 28.38
CA PRO A 408 6.86 -6.06 28.64
C PRO A 408 7.47 -5.49 27.35
N GLU A 409 7.71 -4.17 27.30
CA GLU A 409 8.19 -3.46 26.10
C GLU A 409 9.50 -4.01 25.53
N ASN A 410 10.41 -4.46 26.39
CA ASN A 410 11.74 -4.96 25.98
C ASN A 410 11.76 -6.46 25.63
N HIS A 411 10.60 -7.12 25.62
CA HIS A 411 10.52 -8.56 25.38
C HIS A 411 10.59 -8.88 23.87
N SER A 412 11.45 -9.82 23.48
CA SER A 412 11.71 -10.17 22.07
C SER A 412 10.48 -10.70 21.32
N ILE A 413 9.55 -11.33 22.04
CA ILE A 413 8.31 -11.87 21.45
C ILE A 413 7.31 -10.80 20.98
N ARG A 414 7.45 -9.53 21.40
CA ARG A 414 6.57 -8.45 20.91
C ARG A 414 6.56 -8.33 19.40
N ALA A 415 7.69 -8.58 18.75
CA ALA A 415 7.79 -8.54 17.29
C ALA A 415 6.85 -9.55 16.59
N ALA A 416 6.63 -10.73 17.19
CA ALA A 416 5.66 -11.71 16.66
C ALA A 416 4.23 -11.22 16.86
N ARG A 417 3.91 -10.67 18.04
CA ARG A 417 2.57 -10.15 18.37
C ARG A 417 2.18 -8.95 17.51
N PHE A 418 3.12 -8.06 17.21
CA PHE A 418 2.92 -6.98 16.26
C PHE A 418 2.59 -7.50 14.85
N GLN A 419 3.30 -8.53 14.38
CA GLN A 419 3.02 -9.14 13.09
C GLN A 419 1.61 -9.72 13.04
N THR A 420 1.21 -10.49 14.07
CA THR A 420 -0.11 -11.13 14.12
C THR A 420 -1.23 -10.09 14.16
N LEU A 421 -1.08 -9.02 14.94
CA LEU A 421 -2.00 -7.87 14.91
C LEU A 421 -2.04 -7.23 13.52
N GLY A 422 -0.88 -7.05 12.88
CA GLY A 422 -0.78 -6.51 11.53
C GLY A 422 -1.63 -7.28 10.52
N ILE A 423 -1.58 -8.60 10.57
CA ILE A 423 -2.35 -9.49 9.70
C ILE A 423 -3.85 -9.36 9.95
N VAL A 424 -4.33 -9.47 11.19
CA VAL A 424 -5.78 -9.41 11.45
C VAL A 424 -6.41 -8.03 11.20
N TYR A 425 -5.64 -6.96 11.37
CA TYR A 425 -6.09 -5.63 10.95
C TYR A 425 -6.17 -5.52 9.42
N ASN A 426 -5.23 -6.13 8.68
CA ASN A 426 -5.34 -6.21 7.22
C ASN A 426 -6.60 -7.01 6.80
N ASP A 427 -6.87 -8.15 7.44
CA ASP A 427 -8.08 -8.95 7.18
C ASP A 427 -9.36 -8.13 7.42
N ARG A 428 -9.40 -7.35 8.51
CA ARG A 428 -10.53 -6.46 8.81
C ARG A 428 -10.68 -5.37 7.76
N TYR A 429 -9.57 -4.78 7.32
CA TYR A 429 -9.55 -3.85 6.21
C TYR A 429 -10.10 -4.48 4.91
N GLN A 430 -9.70 -5.71 4.56
CA GLN A 430 -10.19 -6.36 3.34
C GLN A 430 -11.71 -6.54 3.33
N ARG A 431 -12.32 -6.76 4.51
CA ARG A 431 -13.78 -6.88 4.67
C ARG A 431 -14.52 -5.57 4.69
N THR A 432 -14.01 -4.62 5.45
CA THR A 432 -14.72 -3.36 5.75
C THR A 432 -14.36 -2.26 4.77
N GLY A 433 -13.20 -2.33 4.15
CA GLY A 433 -12.59 -1.26 3.37
C GLY A 433 -12.06 -0.09 4.22
N ALA A 434 -12.03 -0.23 5.55
CA ALA A 434 -11.58 0.80 6.50
C ALA A 434 -10.07 1.02 6.40
N ILE A 435 -9.65 2.14 5.80
CA ILE A 435 -8.23 2.44 5.57
C ILE A 435 -7.43 2.54 6.88
N GLU A 436 -8.12 2.81 7.97
CA GLU A 436 -7.58 2.92 9.32
C GLU A 436 -7.00 1.59 9.80
N ASP A 437 -7.72 0.51 9.50
CA ASP A 437 -7.26 -0.84 9.80
C ASP A 437 -6.02 -1.17 8.98
N LEU A 438 -5.96 -0.73 7.73
CA LEU A 438 -4.78 -0.91 6.88
C LEU A 438 -3.57 -0.13 7.39
N GLU A 439 -3.75 1.09 7.89
CA GLU A 439 -2.66 1.86 8.50
C GLU A 439 -2.16 1.22 9.79
N ILE A 440 -3.08 0.78 10.65
CA ILE A 440 -2.72 0.04 11.86
C ILE A 440 -1.94 -1.21 11.43
N ALA A 441 -2.41 -1.93 10.41
CA ALA A 441 -1.73 -3.11 9.88
C ALA A 441 -0.29 -2.83 9.41
N ILE A 442 -0.09 -1.75 8.64
CA ILE A 442 1.23 -1.29 8.19
C ILE A 442 2.09 -0.87 9.39
N GLN A 443 1.53 -0.12 10.35
CA GLN A 443 2.26 0.35 11.53
C GLN A 443 2.72 -0.80 12.42
N GLN A 444 1.85 -1.78 12.70
CA GLN A 444 2.23 -2.95 13.48
C GLN A 444 3.24 -3.81 12.72
N SER A 445 3.05 -4.02 11.42
CA SER A 445 4.03 -4.73 10.58
C SER A 445 5.40 -4.03 10.56
N GLN A 446 5.43 -2.69 10.51
CA GLN A 446 6.67 -1.91 10.59
C GLN A 446 7.35 -2.07 11.96
N LYS A 447 6.60 -1.94 13.07
CA LYS A 447 7.12 -2.20 14.42
C LYS A 447 7.67 -3.62 14.56
N ALA A 448 7.02 -4.61 13.92
CA ALA A 448 7.53 -5.97 13.88
C ALA A 448 8.88 -6.04 13.17
N VAL A 449 9.03 -5.43 12.00
CA VAL A 449 10.30 -5.38 11.26
C VAL A 449 11.40 -4.64 12.04
N ASP A 450 11.09 -3.50 12.65
CA ASP A 450 12.04 -2.68 13.40
C ASP A 450 12.55 -3.39 14.66
N ALA A 451 11.67 -4.14 15.34
CA ALA A 451 12.02 -4.94 16.50
C ALA A 451 12.78 -6.24 16.16
N THR A 452 13.07 -6.50 14.89
CA THR A 452 13.69 -7.74 14.42
C THR A 452 15.11 -7.51 13.88
N PRO A 453 16.15 -8.13 14.44
CA PRO A 453 17.50 -8.04 13.87
C PRO A 453 17.57 -8.54 12.42
N GLU A 454 18.49 -7.99 11.60
CA GLU A 454 18.61 -8.33 10.17
C GLU A 454 18.81 -9.83 9.90
N ASN A 455 19.63 -10.49 10.71
CA ASN A 455 19.96 -11.92 10.55
C ASN A 455 18.92 -12.87 11.17
N HIS A 456 17.78 -12.34 11.66
CA HIS A 456 16.78 -13.16 12.34
C HIS A 456 15.89 -13.91 11.31
N PRO A 457 15.70 -15.24 11.44
CA PRO A 457 14.94 -16.03 10.46
C PRO A 457 13.51 -15.53 10.17
N ALA A 458 12.81 -15.06 11.21
CA ALA A 458 11.44 -14.53 11.06
C ALA A 458 11.36 -13.14 10.37
N ARG A 459 12.49 -12.48 10.07
CA ARG A 459 12.47 -11.15 9.45
C ARG A 459 11.84 -11.18 8.05
N ALA A 460 12.10 -12.23 7.28
CA ALA A 460 11.56 -12.39 5.93
C ALA A 460 10.02 -12.38 5.92
N GLY A 461 9.35 -13.13 6.80
CA GLY A 461 7.88 -13.13 6.90
C GLY A 461 7.29 -11.80 7.37
N ARG A 462 8.01 -11.05 8.21
CA ARG A 462 7.60 -9.71 8.66
C ARG A 462 7.70 -8.67 7.55
N LEU A 463 8.76 -8.74 6.74
CA LEU A 463 8.94 -7.91 5.54
C LEU A 463 7.85 -8.19 4.50
N GLU A 464 7.51 -9.46 4.29
CA GLU A 464 6.41 -9.86 3.41
C GLU A 464 5.06 -9.27 3.88
N SER A 465 4.73 -9.42 5.18
CA SER A 465 3.51 -8.85 5.77
C SER A 465 3.42 -7.33 5.58
N LEU A 466 4.55 -6.63 5.77
CA LEU A 466 4.66 -5.21 5.52
C LEU A 466 4.45 -4.86 4.03
N GLY A 467 5.03 -5.64 3.13
CA GLY A 467 4.86 -5.48 1.69
C GLY A 467 3.40 -5.62 1.25
N ILE A 468 2.65 -6.59 1.80
CA ILE A 468 1.21 -6.77 1.56
C ILE A 468 0.44 -5.51 1.97
N GLY A 469 0.73 -4.95 3.16
CA GLY A 469 0.10 -3.71 3.62
C GLY A 469 0.31 -2.53 2.67
N TYR A 470 1.55 -2.31 2.19
CA TYR A 470 1.82 -1.25 1.21
C TYR A 470 1.12 -1.49 -0.13
N ARG A 471 1.07 -2.73 -0.62
CA ARG A 471 0.35 -3.10 -1.85
C ARG A 471 -1.15 -2.82 -1.74
N ASP A 472 -1.75 -3.17 -0.61
CA ASP A 472 -3.17 -2.90 -0.35
C ASP A 472 -3.46 -1.40 -0.28
N ARG A 473 -2.50 -0.60 0.22
CA ARG A 473 -2.61 0.86 0.25
C ARG A 473 -2.49 1.46 -1.15
N TYR A 474 -1.62 0.90 -1.99
CA TYR A 474 -1.57 1.22 -3.42
C TYR A 474 -2.92 0.99 -4.10
N HIS A 475 -3.60 -0.14 -3.87
CA HIS A 475 -4.90 -0.38 -4.50
C HIS A 475 -6.00 0.62 -4.11
N LYS A 476 -5.89 1.26 -2.93
CA LYS A 476 -6.85 2.29 -2.50
C LYS A 476 -6.49 3.68 -2.97
N THR A 477 -5.20 4.02 -2.91
CA THR A 477 -4.71 5.37 -3.16
C THR A 477 -4.29 5.57 -4.61
N GLY A 478 -3.84 4.51 -5.28
CA GLY A 478 -3.19 4.56 -6.58
C GLY A 478 -1.75 5.09 -6.53
N ALA A 479 -1.16 5.25 -5.34
CA ALA A 479 0.16 5.86 -5.14
C ALA A 479 1.30 4.92 -5.56
N MET A 480 2.04 5.27 -6.61
CA MET A 480 3.10 4.42 -7.16
C MET A 480 4.22 4.09 -6.15
N GLU A 481 4.55 5.04 -5.26
CA GLU A 481 5.59 4.87 -4.22
C GLU A 481 5.27 3.71 -3.26
N ASP A 482 4.00 3.49 -2.96
CA ASP A 482 3.56 2.36 -2.13
C ASP A 482 3.81 1.04 -2.82
N LEU A 483 3.52 0.96 -4.12
CA LEU A 483 3.76 -0.24 -4.92
C LEU A 483 5.26 -0.54 -5.05
N GLU A 484 6.08 0.48 -5.30
CA GLU A 484 7.53 0.33 -5.33
C GLU A 484 8.09 -0.12 -3.98
N THR A 485 7.53 0.41 -2.88
CA THR A 485 7.88 -0.03 -1.54
C THR A 485 7.47 -1.47 -1.28
N ALA A 486 6.27 -1.88 -1.68
CA ALA A 486 5.80 -3.26 -1.57
C ALA A 486 6.75 -4.24 -2.30
N ILE A 487 7.06 -3.97 -3.56
CA ILE A 487 7.97 -4.80 -4.37
C ILE A 487 9.35 -4.89 -3.72
N ARG A 488 9.89 -3.78 -3.21
CA ARG A 488 11.16 -3.77 -2.48
C ARG A 488 11.12 -4.65 -1.22
N ARG A 489 10.04 -4.59 -0.43
CA ARG A 489 9.91 -5.45 0.77
C ARG A 489 9.72 -6.93 0.40
N PHE A 490 9.01 -7.24 -0.68
CA PHE A 490 8.92 -8.61 -1.20
C PHE A 490 10.27 -9.13 -1.67
N GLN A 491 11.06 -8.31 -2.36
CA GLN A 491 12.41 -8.67 -2.78
C GLN A 491 13.34 -8.92 -1.59
N GLU A 492 13.35 -8.02 -0.60
CA GLU A 492 14.15 -8.21 0.62
C GLU A 492 13.72 -9.46 1.40
N ALA A 493 12.42 -9.76 1.45
CA ALA A 493 11.92 -11.00 2.05
C ALA A 493 12.42 -12.24 1.29
N LEU A 494 12.38 -12.21 -0.04
CA LEU A 494 12.87 -13.30 -0.88
C LEU A 494 14.38 -13.50 -0.73
N ASP A 495 15.18 -12.43 -0.73
CA ASP A 495 16.63 -12.48 -0.58
C ASP A 495 17.06 -13.05 0.78
N ALA A 496 16.26 -12.81 1.82
CA ALA A 496 16.46 -13.38 3.15
C ALA A 496 15.99 -14.85 3.28
N THR A 497 15.51 -15.47 2.21
CA THR A 497 14.94 -16.83 2.21
C THR A 497 15.92 -17.86 1.64
N PRO A 498 16.30 -18.90 2.40
CA PRO A 498 17.07 -20.02 1.87
C PRO A 498 16.31 -20.79 0.77
N GLU A 499 17.01 -21.35 -0.22
CA GLU A 499 16.41 -22.07 -1.37
C GLU A 499 15.52 -23.26 -0.98
N ASN A 500 15.75 -23.89 0.17
CA ASN A 500 15.00 -25.06 0.64
C ASN A 500 13.92 -24.71 1.70
N HIS A 501 13.59 -23.43 1.87
CA HIS A 501 12.63 -22.96 2.86
C HIS A 501 11.19 -23.19 2.38
N LEU A 502 10.30 -23.65 3.29
CA LEU A 502 8.89 -23.96 2.97
C LEU A 502 8.11 -22.75 2.45
N ASP A 503 8.39 -21.56 2.98
CA ASP A 503 7.73 -20.31 2.57
C ASP A 503 8.27 -19.70 1.27
N LEU A 504 9.28 -20.29 0.62
CA LEU A 504 9.87 -19.74 -0.60
C LEU A 504 8.80 -19.51 -1.68
N ALA A 505 7.91 -20.48 -1.86
CA ALA A 505 6.83 -20.40 -2.84
C ALA A 505 5.84 -19.25 -2.55
N GLY A 506 5.60 -18.91 -1.27
CA GLY A 506 4.75 -17.77 -0.88
C GLY A 506 5.40 -16.44 -1.23
N ARG A 507 6.69 -16.29 -0.92
CA ARG A 507 7.45 -15.05 -1.18
C ARG A 507 7.62 -14.77 -2.67
N LEU A 508 7.84 -15.82 -3.47
CA LEU A 508 7.86 -15.73 -4.93
C LEU A 508 6.51 -15.27 -5.49
N GLU A 509 5.40 -15.78 -4.95
CA GLU A 509 4.04 -15.36 -5.35
C GLU A 509 3.80 -13.89 -5.00
N SER A 510 4.11 -13.46 -3.77
CA SER A 510 3.98 -12.06 -3.32
C SER A 510 4.75 -11.09 -4.24
N LEU A 511 5.98 -11.44 -4.62
CA LEU A 511 6.78 -10.67 -5.57
C LEU A 511 6.15 -10.65 -6.97
N GLY A 512 5.70 -11.80 -7.47
CA GLY A 512 5.04 -11.93 -8.77
C GLY A 512 3.79 -11.06 -8.88
N ILE A 513 2.94 -11.06 -7.84
CA ILE A 513 1.75 -10.20 -7.77
C ILE A 513 2.13 -8.72 -7.75
N GLY A 514 3.18 -8.33 -7.02
CA GLY A 514 3.66 -6.94 -7.02
C GLY A 514 4.09 -6.46 -8.41
N TYR A 515 4.84 -7.28 -9.16
CA TYR A 515 5.21 -6.97 -10.55
C TYR A 515 3.99 -6.95 -11.48
N GLN A 516 2.98 -7.77 -11.22
CA GLN A 516 1.73 -7.74 -11.98
C GLN A 516 0.98 -6.41 -11.79
N ASP A 517 0.83 -5.94 -10.56
CA ASP A 517 0.22 -4.64 -10.28
C ASP A 517 1.01 -3.50 -10.94
N LYS A 518 2.35 -3.63 -10.97
CA LYS A 518 3.23 -2.68 -11.64
C LYS A 518 3.04 -2.70 -13.15
N TYR A 519 2.90 -3.87 -13.76
CA TYR A 519 2.53 -3.99 -15.16
C TYR A 519 1.18 -3.35 -15.46
N GLN A 520 0.15 -3.60 -14.64
CA GLN A 520 -1.18 -2.99 -14.83
C GLN A 520 -1.10 -1.46 -14.79
N ARG A 521 -0.18 -0.91 -13.98
CA ARG A 521 0.07 0.52 -13.87
C ARG A 521 0.87 1.11 -15.05
N THR A 522 1.94 0.44 -15.47
CA THR A 522 2.94 1.00 -16.41
C THR A 522 2.78 0.50 -17.85
N GLY A 523 2.17 -0.66 -18.05
CA GLY A 523 2.11 -1.39 -19.31
C GLY A 523 3.44 -1.99 -19.77
N ALA A 524 4.47 -2.01 -18.91
CA ALA A 524 5.81 -2.50 -19.26
C ALA A 524 5.84 -4.03 -19.36
N ILE A 525 6.10 -4.56 -20.55
CA ILE A 525 6.07 -6.00 -20.82
C ILE A 525 7.08 -6.77 -19.97
N GLU A 526 8.23 -6.17 -19.66
CA GLU A 526 9.26 -6.76 -18.78
C GLU A 526 8.73 -7.04 -17.36
N ASP A 527 7.90 -6.15 -16.82
CA ASP A 527 7.28 -6.36 -15.50
C ASP A 527 6.27 -7.52 -15.57
N LEU A 528 5.51 -7.67 -16.67
CA LEU A 528 4.59 -8.79 -16.88
C LEU A 528 5.33 -10.14 -17.02
N GLU A 529 6.40 -10.16 -17.80
CA GLU A 529 7.23 -11.37 -17.95
C GLU A 529 7.85 -11.79 -16.61
N THR A 530 8.31 -10.81 -15.82
CA THR A 530 8.80 -11.04 -14.46
C THR A 530 7.69 -11.61 -13.56
N ALA A 531 6.48 -11.04 -13.59
CA ALA A 531 5.34 -11.52 -12.81
C ALA A 531 4.98 -12.99 -13.13
N ILE A 532 4.92 -13.34 -14.42
CA ILE A 532 4.67 -14.72 -14.87
C ILE A 532 5.80 -15.64 -14.41
N GLN A 533 7.06 -15.22 -14.55
CA GLN A 533 8.21 -16.01 -14.15
C GLN A 533 8.20 -16.33 -12.65
N GLN A 534 7.93 -15.35 -11.78
CA GLN A 534 7.89 -15.60 -10.34
C GLN A 534 6.68 -16.45 -9.95
N SER A 535 5.51 -16.22 -10.56
CA SER A 535 4.31 -17.03 -10.34
C SER A 535 4.51 -18.49 -10.76
N GLN A 536 5.23 -18.72 -11.87
CA GLN A 536 5.59 -20.06 -12.32
C GLN A 536 6.54 -20.75 -11.32
N LYS A 537 7.61 -20.06 -10.88
CA LYS A 537 8.51 -20.60 -9.87
C LYS A 537 7.79 -20.91 -8.55
N ALA A 538 6.87 -20.05 -8.14
CA ALA A 538 6.03 -20.29 -6.96
C ALA A 538 5.19 -21.56 -7.12
N PHE A 539 4.54 -21.74 -8.28
CA PHE A 539 3.78 -22.93 -8.59
C PHE A 539 4.64 -24.20 -8.62
N ASP A 540 5.79 -24.17 -9.29
CA ASP A 540 6.71 -25.31 -9.40
C ASP A 540 7.28 -25.74 -8.03
N ALA A 541 7.51 -24.77 -7.14
CA ALA A 541 7.94 -25.03 -5.76
C ALA A 541 6.80 -25.51 -4.83
N THR A 542 5.57 -25.66 -5.33
CA THR A 542 4.40 -26.05 -4.55
C THR A 542 4.09 -27.54 -4.69
N PRO A 543 4.06 -28.32 -3.59
CA PRO A 543 3.58 -29.70 -3.64
C PRO A 543 2.13 -29.81 -4.14
N GLU A 544 1.78 -30.92 -4.81
CA GLU A 544 0.45 -31.11 -5.40
C GLU A 544 -0.70 -31.01 -4.38
N ASN A 545 -0.50 -31.53 -3.16
CA ASN A 545 -1.50 -31.56 -2.10
C ASN A 545 -1.44 -30.34 -1.17
N HIS A 546 -0.86 -29.22 -1.59
CA HIS A 546 -0.72 -28.02 -0.77
C HIS A 546 -1.96 -27.10 -0.88
N PRO A 547 -2.58 -26.64 0.23
CA PRO A 547 -3.79 -25.81 0.19
C PRO A 547 -3.65 -24.51 -0.62
N ALA A 548 -2.47 -23.87 -0.59
CA ALA A 548 -2.20 -22.64 -1.36
C ALA A 548 -2.03 -22.84 -2.88
N ARG A 549 -2.05 -24.09 -3.39
CA ARG A 549 -1.84 -24.38 -4.82
C ARG A 549 -2.90 -23.71 -5.71
N ALA A 550 -4.16 -23.70 -5.28
CA ALA A 550 -5.24 -23.01 -6.00
C ALA A 550 -5.01 -21.50 -6.12
N GLY A 551 -4.46 -20.86 -5.08
CA GLY A 551 -4.10 -19.44 -5.11
C GLY A 551 -3.02 -19.13 -6.16
N ARG A 552 -2.00 -19.99 -6.23
CA ARG A 552 -0.87 -19.85 -7.18
C ARG A 552 -1.29 -20.08 -8.63
N LEU A 553 -2.16 -21.05 -8.87
CA LEU A 553 -2.79 -21.28 -10.19
C LEU A 553 -3.56 -20.04 -10.66
N LYS A 554 -4.34 -19.42 -9.76
CA LYS A 554 -5.03 -18.15 -10.03
C LYS A 554 -4.01 -17.06 -10.39
N SER A 555 -3.00 -16.82 -9.57
CA SER A 555 -1.99 -15.77 -9.82
C SER A 555 -1.31 -15.94 -11.18
N LEU A 556 -0.94 -17.19 -11.53
CA LEU A 556 -0.39 -17.52 -12.84
C LEU A 556 -1.40 -17.28 -13.98
N GLY A 557 -2.66 -17.67 -13.80
CA GLY A 557 -3.74 -17.44 -14.75
C GLY A 557 -3.97 -15.95 -15.07
N ILE A 558 -3.88 -15.06 -14.07
CA ILE A 558 -4.02 -13.61 -14.31
C ILE A 558 -2.85 -13.11 -15.19
N GLY A 559 -1.62 -13.58 -14.93
CA GLY A 559 -0.46 -13.23 -15.77
C GLY A 559 -0.62 -13.66 -17.23
N TYR A 560 -1.09 -14.88 -17.50
CA TYR A 560 -1.38 -15.34 -18.86
C TYR A 560 -2.55 -14.57 -19.50
N SER A 561 -3.58 -14.22 -18.73
CA SER A 561 -4.70 -13.41 -19.20
C SER A 561 -4.24 -12.03 -19.66
N ASP A 562 -3.40 -11.37 -18.86
CA ASP A 562 -2.82 -10.07 -19.17
C ASP A 562 -1.92 -10.14 -20.42
N ARG A 563 -1.12 -11.21 -20.55
CA ARG A 563 -0.29 -11.46 -21.74
C ARG A 563 -1.13 -11.70 -23.00
N TYR A 564 -2.22 -12.45 -22.88
CA TYR A 564 -3.19 -12.62 -23.96
C TYR A 564 -3.76 -11.28 -24.42
N ARG A 565 -4.26 -10.44 -23.50
CA ARG A 565 -4.83 -9.13 -23.86
C ARG A 565 -3.83 -8.21 -24.53
N ARG A 566 -2.53 -8.33 -24.18
CA ARG A 566 -1.48 -7.48 -24.73
C ARG A 566 -0.93 -7.98 -26.06
N MET A 567 -0.75 -9.29 -26.22
CA MET A 567 -0.05 -9.90 -27.36
C MET A 567 -0.98 -10.66 -28.32
N GLY A 568 -2.21 -10.96 -27.92
CA GLY A 568 -3.20 -11.72 -28.70
C GLY A 568 -2.90 -13.22 -28.81
N ALA A 569 -2.04 -13.77 -27.95
CA ALA A 569 -1.62 -15.17 -28.02
C ALA A 569 -2.72 -16.13 -27.54
N VAL A 570 -3.46 -16.74 -28.47
CA VAL A 570 -4.63 -17.59 -28.16
C VAL A 570 -4.33 -18.73 -27.18
N LYS A 571 -3.13 -19.32 -27.25
CA LYS A 571 -2.72 -20.38 -26.31
C LYS A 571 -2.73 -19.92 -24.85
N ASP A 572 -2.45 -18.65 -24.59
CA ASP A 572 -2.44 -18.09 -23.24
C ASP A 572 -3.85 -17.97 -22.69
N LEU A 573 -4.86 -17.73 -23.54
CA LEU A 573 -6.26 -17.68 -23.14
C LEU A 573 -6.78 -19.07 -22.76
N ASP A 574 -6.48 -20.10 -23.54
CA ASP A 574 -6.86 -21.48 -23.21
C ASP A 574 -6.18 -21.93 -21.91
N THR A 575 -4.88 -21.62 -21.76
CA THR A 575 -4.13 -21.86 -20.53
C THR A 575 -4.76 -21.13 -19.34
N THR A 576 -5.17 -19.87 -19.51
CA THR A 576 -5.84 -19.06 -18.47
C THR A 576 -7.12 -19.73 -17.97
N ILE A 577 -8.00 -20.15 -18.88
CA ILE A 577 -9.27 -20.81 -18.54
C ILE A 577 -8.99 -22.13 -17.81
N GLN A 578 -8.02 -22.92 -18.30
CA GLN A 578 -7.62 -24.16 -17.65
C GLN A 578 -7.12 -23.93 -16.22
N LEU A 579 -6.20 -22.98 -16.01
CA LEU A 579 -5.64 -22.68 -14.69
C LEU A 579 -6.72 -22.20 -13.70
N TYR A 580 -7.66 -21.36 -14.15
CA TYR A 580 -8.77 -20.92 -13.30
C TYR A 580 -9.75 -22.04 -12.98
N GLN A 581 -10.01 -22.96 -13.92
CA GLN A 581 -10.84 -24.13 -13.67
C GLN A 581 -10.20 -25.08 -12.66
N GLU A 582 -8.91 -25.40 -12.83
CA GLU A 582 -8.16 -26.22 -11.87
C GLU A 582 -8.13 -25.59 -10.46
N ALA A 583 -7.95 -24.27 -10.37
CA ALA A 583 -8.02 -23.55 -9.11
C ALA A 583 -9.42 -23.62 -8.46
N LEU A 584 -10.48 -23.50 -9.26
CA LEU A 584 -11.87 -23.58 -8.79
C LEU A 584 -12.23 -25.00 -8.30
N ASP A 585 -11.77 -26.03 -8.99
CA ASP A 585 -12.01 -27.43 -8.65
C ASP A 585 -11.26 -27.85 -7.37
N ALA A 586 -10.08 -27.27 -7.14
CA ALA A 586 -9.31 -27.45 -5.91
C ALA A 586 -9.87 -26.66 -4.71
N THR A 587 -10.83 -25.75 -4.91
CA THR A 587 -11.38 -24.88 -3.87
C THR A 587 -12.76 -25.36 -3.38
N PRO A 588 -12.93 -25.71 -2.09
CA PRO A 588 -14.22 -26.17 -1.54
C PRO A 588 -15.38 -25.19 -1.77
N GLU A 589 -16.61 -25.70 -1.88
CA GLU A 589 -17.80 -24.89 -2.21
C GLU A 589 -18.06 -23.73 -1.22
N ASN A 590 -17.85 -23.97 0.07
CA ASN A 590 -18.09 -22.97 1.13
C ASN A 590 -16.91 -22.01 1.36
N HIS A 591 -15.87 -22.04 0.52
CA HIS A 591 -14.67 -21.23 0.74
C HIS A 591 -14.85 -19.77 0.24
N SER A 592 -14.46 -18.80 1.06
CA SER A 592 -14.59 -17.35 0.78
C SER A 592 -13.93 -16.90 -0.53
N ALA A 593 -12.78 -17.50 -0.88
CA ALA A 593 -12.05 -17.21 -2.13
C ALA A 593 -12.75 -17.71 -3.42
N ARG A 594 -13.75 -18.60 -3.32
CA ARG A 594 -14.42 -19.21 -4.48
C ARG A 594 -15.09 -18.15 -5.37
N ALA A 595 -15.69 -17.13 -4.77
CA ALA A 595 -16.35 -16.05 -5.49
C ALA A 595 -15.39 -15.26 -6.41
N ASN A 596 -14.12 -15.11 -6.00
CA ASN A 596 -13.10 -14.48 -6.85
C ASN A 596 -12.72 -15.38 -8.03
N LEU A 597 -12.51 -16.68 -7.81
CA LEU A 597 -12.18 -17.64 -8.88
C LEU A 597 -13.29 -17.73 -9.93
N LEU A 598 -14.55 -17.71 -9.51
CA LEU A 598 -15.71 -17.64 -10.40
C LEU A 598 -15.70 -16.38 -11.26
N ALA A 599 -15.38 -15.22 -10.68
CA ALA A 599 -15.26 -13.97 -11.43
C ALA A 599 -14.09 -14.00 -12.43
N PHE A 600 -12.93 -14.56 -12.07
CA PHE A 600 -11.80 -14.70 -13.00
C PHE A 600 -12.11 -15.66 -14.15
N LEU A 601 -12.74 -16.79 -13.85
CA LEU A 601 -13.16 -17.76 -14.86
C LEU A 601 -14.18 -17.14 -15.82
N GLY A 602 -15.20 -16.45 -15.30
CA GLY A 602 -16.17 -15.71 -16.12
C GLY A 602 -15.50 -14.66 -17.02
N THR A 603 -14.46 -13.99 -16.53
CA THR A 603 -13.66 -13.05 -17.33
C THR A 603 -12.90 -13.77 -18.45
N GLY A 604 -12.31 -14.94 -18.19
CA GLY A 604 -11.64 -15.75 -19.22
C GLY A 604 -12.58 -16.22 -20.33
N TYR A 605 -13.78 -16.70 -19.97
CA TYR A 605 -14.81 -17.03 -20.96
C TYR A 605 -15.33 -15.81 -21.71
N SER A 606 -15.43 -14.64 -21.06
CA SER A 606 -15.80 -13.38 -21.70
C SER A 606 -14.76 -12.98 -22.76
N ASP A 607 -13.47 -13.09 -22.43
CA ASP A 607 -12.37 -12.79 -23.36
C ASP A 607 -12.38 -13.77 -24.55
N ARG A 608 -12.70 -15.05 -24.31
CA ARG A 608 -12.87 -16.03 -25.39
C ARG A 608 -14.08 -15.74 -26.26
N TYR A 609 -15.22 -15.40 -25.67
CA TYR A 609 -16.41 -14.97 -26.39
C TYR A 609 -16.14 -13.76 -27.29
N GLN A 610 -15.43 -12.73 -26.80
CA GLN A 610 -15.08 -11.56 -27.61
C GLN A 610 -14.27 -11.93 -28.86
N ARG A 611 -13.56 -13.06 -28.84
CA ARG A 611 -12.77 -13.54 -29.96
C ARG A 611 -13.51 -14.50 -30.88
N THR A 612 -14.31 -15.42 -30.32
CA THR A 612 -14.96 -16.51 -31.05
C THR A 612 -16.40 -16.21 -31.44
N GLU A 613 -17.04 -15.27 -30.74
CA GLU A 613 -18.48 -14.98 -30.75
C GLU A 613 -19.38 -16.21 -30.44
N ALA A 614 -18.82 -17.25 -29.80
CA ALA A 614 -19.55 -18.46 -29.42
C ALA A 614 -20.53 -18.17 -28.27
N ILE A 615 -21.83 -18.36 -28.48
CA ILE A 615 -22.85 -17.97 -27.50
C ILE A 615 -22.76 -18.80 -26.21
N GLU A 616 -22.26 -20.03 -26.30
CA GLU A 616 -22.04 -20.93 -25.18
C GLU A 616 -21.04 -20.34 -24.18
N ASP A 617 -19.97 -19.71 -24.66
CA ASP A 617 -18.98 -19.03 -23.81
C ASP A 617 -19.59 -17.83 -23.07
N LEU A 618 -20.52 -17.12 -23.72
CA LEU A 618 -21.25 -16.01 -23.11
C LEU A 618 -22.25 -16.48 -22.04
N GLU A 619 -22.90 -17.62 -22.25
CA GLU A 619 -23.78 -18.22 -21.25
C GLU A 619 -22.99 -18.68 -20.02
N ILE A 620 -21.83 -19.31 -20.22
CA ILE A 620 -20.91 -19.66 -19.13
C ILE A 620 -20.43 -18.40 -18.40
N THR A 621 -20.07 -17.34 -19.14
CA THR A 621 -19.67 -16.04 -18.57
C THR A 621 -20.72 -15.50 -17.60
N ILE A 622 -21.98 -15.43 -18.03
CA ILE A 622 -23.09 -14.91 -17.20
C ILE A 622 -23.31 -15.82 -15.99
N GLN A 623 -23.28 -17.14 -16.19
CA GLN A 623 -23.45 -18.10 -15.10
C GLN A 623 -22.37 -17.93 -14.02
N ARG A 624 -21.08 -17.88 -14.42
CA ARG A 624 -19.96 -17.72 -13.49
C ARG A 624 -20.00 -16.37 -12.77
N PHE A 625 -20.37 -15.28 -13.45
CA PHE A 625 -20.55 -13.98 -12.80
C PHE A 625 -21.73 -13.96 -11.83
N GLN A 626 -22.84 -14.64 -12.14
CA GLN A 626 -23.98 -14.75 -11.25
C GLN A 626 -23.61 -15.50 -9.97
N GLU A 627 -22.96 -16.66 -10.09
CA GLU A 627 -22.47 -17.44 -8.95
C GLU A 627 -21.46 -16.62 -8.11
N ALA A 628 -20.62 -15.81 -8.75
CA ALA A 628 -19.71 -14.91 -8.05
C ALA A 628 -20.47 -13.84 -7.24
N VAL A 629 -21.50 -13.21 -7.81
CA VAL A 629 -22.35 -12.22 -7.12
C VAL A 629 -23.07 -12.86 -5.94
N ASP A 630 -23.66 -14.04 -6.11
CA ASP A 630 -24.43 -14.74 -5.07
C ASP A 630 -23.54 -15.18 -3.89
N ALA A 631 -22.28 -15.54 -4.17
CA ALA A 631 -21.28 -15.86 -3.15
C ALA A 631 -20.67 -14.62 -2.45
N THR A 632 -21.14 -13.40 -2.76
CA THR A 632 -20.63 -12.15 -2.17
C THR A 632 -21.60 -11.55 -1.16
N PRO A 633 -21.15 -11.21 0.06
CA PRO A 633 -21.97 -10.42 0.98
C PRO A 633 -22.33 -9.04 0.40
N GLN A 634 -23.55 -8.56 0.64
CA GLN A 634 -24.06 -7.33 0.04
C GLN A 634 -23.20 -6.08 0.34
N ASN A 635 -22.62 -5.99 1.53
CA ASN A 635 -21.81 -4.83 1.93
C ASN A 635 -20.32 -4.97 1.55
N HIS A 636 -19.92 -6.05 0.88
CA HIS A 636 -18.52 -6.31 0.56
C HIS A 636 -17.98 -5.32 -0.48
N PRO A 637 -16.74 -4.79 -0.33
CA PRO A 637 -16.19 -3.79 -1.26
C PRO A 637 -16.15 -4.23 -2.73
N ALA A 638 -15.94 -5.52 -3.00
CA ALA A 638 -15.91 -6.10 -4.34
C ALA A 638 -17.31 -6.29 -5.00
N GLN A 639 -18.40 -5.98 -4.29
CA GLN A 639 -19.76 -6.24 -4.80
C GLN A 639 -20.09 -5.40 -6.04
N ALA A 640 -19.66 -4.14 -6.10
CA ALA A 640 -19.85 -3.29 -7.28
C ALA A 640 -19.17 -3.88 -8.53
N ASP A 641 -17.93 -4.36 -8.42
CA ASP A 641 -17.19 -4.93 -9.55
C ASP A 641 -17.83 -6.24 -10.04
N ARG A 642 -18.30 -7.11 -9.13
CA ARG A 642 -18.98 -8.36 -9.50
C ARG A 642 -20.31 -8.10 -10.21
N LEU A 643 -21.11 -7.15 -9.69
CA LEU A 643 -22.34 -6.69 -10.33
C LEU A 643 -22.07 -6.03 -11.70
N GLN A 644 -20.96 -5.28 -11.81
CA GLN A 644 -20.53 -4.68 -13.07
C GLN A 644 -20.22 -5.76 -14.11
N SER A 645 -19.42 -6.77 -13.75
CA SER A 645 -19.07 -7.88 -14.64
C SER A 645 -20.29 -8.66 -15.12
N LEU A 646 -21.23 -8.94 -14.22
CA LEU A 646 -22.51 -9.56 -14.58
C LEU A 646 -23.33 -8.67 -15.55
N GLY A 647 -23.38 -7.36 -15.29
CA GLY A 647 -24.01 -6.39 -16.18
C GLY A 647 -23.38 -6.36 -17.56
N VAL A 648 -22.05 -6.49 -17.66
CA VAL A 648 -21.33 -6.59 -18.95
C VAL A 648 -21.73 -7.88 -19.70
N GLY A 649 -21.84 -9.01 -19.00
CA GLY A 649 -22.33 -10.26 -19.59
C GLY A 649 -23.71 -10.10 -20.23
N TYR A 650 -24.68 -9.55 -19.50
CA TYR A 650 -26.02 -9.29 -20.04
C TYR A 650 -26.03 -8.23 -21.16
N ARG A 651 -25.17 -7.20 -21.10
CA ARG A 651 -25.00 -6.25 -22.20
C ARG A 651 -24.54 -6.95 -23.47
N ASN A 652 -23.53 -7.81 -23.38
CA ASN A 652 -23.00 -8.56 -24.53
C ASN A 652 -24.08 -9.50 -25.09
N LYS A 653 -24.89 -10.12 -24.22
CA LYS A 653 -26.00 -10.98 -24.64
C LYS A 653 -27.10 -10.20 -25.35
N TYR A 654 -27.45 -9.00 -24.87
CA TYR A 654 -28.34 -8.10 -25.59
C TYR A 654 -27.77 -7.71 -26.96
N GLN A 655 -26.49 -7.35 -27.06
CA GLN A 655 -25.86 -7.01 -28.33
C GLN A 655 -25.92 -8.16 -29.35
N ARG A 656 -25.86 -9.42 -28.88
CA ARG A 656 -25.94 -10.59 -29.75
C ARG A 656 -27.37 -10.99 -30.13
N THR A 657 -28.30 -10.91 -29.19
CA THR A 657 -29.67 -11.46 -29.33
C THR A 657 -30.73 -10.41 -29.68
N GLY A 658 -30.49 -9.14 -29.34
CA GLY A 658 -31.48 -8.06 -29.42
C GLY A 658 -32.58 -8.12 -28.36
N ALA A 659 -32.52 -9.05 -27.39
CA ALA A 659 -33.58 -9.24 -26.40
C ALA A 659 -33.61 -8.09 -25.36
N ILE A 660 -34.67 -7.27 -25.39
CA ILE A 660 -34.82 -6.10 -24.50
C ILE A 660 -34.73 -6.49 -23.01
N LYS A 661 -35.20 -7.68 -22.63
CA LYS A 661 -35.11 -8.19 -21.26
C LYS A 661 -33.66 -8.29 -20.76
N ASP A 662 -32.71 -8.65 -21.63
CA ASP A 662 -31.29 -8.72 -21.28
C ASP A 662 -30.70 -7.30 -21.08
N LEU A 663 -31.13 -6.32 -21.88
CA LEU A 663 -30.78 -4.91 -21.69
C LEU A 663 -31.30 -4.37 -20.35
N GLU A 664 -32.57 -4.64 -20.02
CA GLU A 664 -33.17 -4.24 -18.74
C GLU A 664 -32.43 -4.87 -17.56
N THR A 665 -32.04 -6.15 -17.68
CA THR A 665 -31.28 -6.87 -16.66
C THR A 665 -29.88 -6.26 -16.50
N ALA A 666 -29.18 -5.95 -17.59
CA ALA A 666 -27.89 -5.26 -17.55
C ALA A 666 -28.01 -3.90 -16.82
N ILE A 667 -29.01 -3.09 -17.18
CA ILE A 667 -29.29 -1.78 -16.54
C ILE A 667 -29.51 -1.93 -15.03
N GLN A 668 -30.26 -2.95 -14.60
CA GLN A 668 -30.50 -3.22 -13.18
C GLN A 668 -29.19 -3.53 -12.44
N HIS A 669 -28.32 -4.37 -12.99
CA HIS A 669 -27.04 -4.71 -12.35
C HIS A 669 -26.09 -3.51 -12.27
N PHE A 670 -25.96 -2.70 -13.33
CA PHE A 670 -25.14 -1.49 -13.26
C PHE A 670 -25.71 -0.46 -12.28
N THR A 671 -27.04 -0.33 -12.18
CA THR A 671 -27.67 0.57 -11.19
C THR A 671 -27.35 0.10 -9.77
N LYS A 672 -27.54 -1.20 -9.49
CA LYS A 672 -27.17 -1.79 -8.18
C LYS A 672 -25.69 -1.61 -7.85
N SER A 673 -24.80 -1.68 -8.85
CA SER A 673 -23.36 -1.45 -8.68
C SER A 673 -23.05 -0.01 -8.25
N ILE A 674 -23.67 0.99 -8.89
CA ILE A 674 -23.50 2.42 -8.56
C ILE A 674 -23.99 2.75 -7.14
N ASP A 675 -25.03 2.05 -6.68
CA ASP A 675 -25.62 2.23 -5.36
C ASP A 675 -24.85 1.49 -4.23
N GLN A 676 -23.81 0.70 -4.53
CA GLN A 676 -22.95 0.10 -3.51
C GLN A 676 -22.00 1.14 -2.90
N ILE A 677 -22.43 1.77 -1.80
CA ILE A 677 -21.66 2.83 -1.13
C ILE A 677 -20.35 2.30 -0.51
N SER A 678 -20.31 1.03 -0.08
CA SER A 678 -19.09 0.39 0.47
C SER A 678 -18.03 0.06 -0.59
N SER A 679 -18.38 0.14 -1.88
CA SER A 679 -17.44 -0.09 -2.98
C SER A 679 -16.68 1.19 -3.35
N PRO A 680 -15.45 1.06 -3.89
CA PRO A 680 -14.66 2.21 -4.34
C PRO A 680 -15.40 3.10 -5.35
N VAL A 681 -15.19 4.41 -5.27
CA VAL A 681 -15.77 5.41 -6.19
C VAL A 681 -15.41 5.10 -7.65
N SER A 682 -14.21 4.59 -7.91
CA SER A 682 -13.74 4.19 -9.24
C SER A 682 -14.60 3.08 -9.87
N ALA A 683 -14.96 2.03 -9.12
CA ALA A 683 -15.83 0.95 -9.60
C ALA A 683 -17.25 1.46 -9.94
N ARG A 684 -17.76 2.37 -9.11
CA ARG A 684 -19.08 3.00 -9.30
C ARG A 684 -19.10 3.92 -10.52
N LEU A 685 -18.03 4.68 -10.77
CA LEU A 685 -17.87 5.54 -11.94
C LEU A 685 -17.72 4.73 -13.24
N ARG A 686 -16.95 3.63 -13.25
CA ARG A 686 -16.86 2.71 -14.40
C ARG A 686 -18.23 2.12 -14.76
N SER A 687 -19.01 1.70 -13.77
CA SER A 687 -20.39 1.23 -13.97
C SER A 687 -21.31 2.33 -14.49
N SER A 688 -21.15 3.56 -13.99
CA SER A 688 -21.91 4.72 -14.46
C SER A 688 -21.66 4.99 -15.94
N LYS A 689 -20.39 4.96 -16.39
CA LYS A 689 -20.03 5.17 -17.80
C LYS A 689 -20.76 4.19 -18.71
N ILE A 690 -20.73 2.89 -18.39
CA ILE A 690 -21.41 1.85 -19.19
C ILE A 690 -22.93 2.06 -19.17
N LEU A 691 -23.51 2.37 -18.00
CA LEU A 691 -24.94 2.58 -17.85
C LEU A 691 -25.45 3.76 -18.70
N LEU A 692 -24.67 4.83 -18.81
CA LEU A 692 -24.99 5.95 -19.70
C LEU A 692 -25.08 5.52 -21.17
N GLU A 693 -24.20 4.61 -21.62
CA GLU A 693 -24.26 4.06 -22.98
C GLU A 693 -25.54 3.26 -23.20
N LEU A 694 -25.94 2.42 -22.23
CA LEU A 694 -27.13 1.60 -22.33
C LEU A 694 -28.41 2.43 -22.39
N TYR A 695 -28.53 3.46 -21.54
CA TYR A 695 -29.69 4.36 -21.61
C TYR A 695 -29.73 5.16 -22.91
N ALA A 696 -28.58 5.51 -23.48
CA ALA A 696 -28.53 6.17 -24.78
C ALA A 696 -29.00 5.25 -25.92
N VAL A 697 -28.60 3.96 -25.91
CA VAL A 697 -29.13 2.96 -26.86
C VAL A 697 -30.65 2.82 -26.73
N GLY A 698 -31.17 2.80 -25.50
CA GLY A 698 -32.62 2.77 -25.23
C GLY A 698 -33.33 4.12 -25.39
N THR A 699 -32.65 5.19 -25.84
CA THR A 699 -33.17 6.57 -25.95
C THR A 699 -33.82 7.11 -24.66
N SER A 700 -33.42 6.57 -23.51
CA SER A 700 -33.96 6.90 -22.19
C SER A 700 -33.21 8.07 -21.56
N TRP A 701 -33.22 9.22 -22.23
CA TRP A 701 -32.42 10.41 -21.89
C TRP A 701 -32.67 10.94 -20.48
N SER A 702 -33.91 10.82 -19.97
CA SER A 702 -34.27 11.26 -18.61
C SER A 702 -33.50 10.48 -17.53
N SER A 703 -33.39 9.15 -17.70
CA SER A 703 -32.65 8.28 -16.79
C SER A 703 -31.14 8.48 -16.94
N ALA A 704 -30.66 8.61 -18.18
CA ALA A 704 -29.25 8.92 -18.46
C ALA A 704 -28.82 10.23 -17.78
N TYR A 705 -29.63 11.28 -17.87
CA TYR A 705 -29.34 12.58 -17.25
C TYR A 705 -29.23 12.48 -15.72
N ARG A 706 -30.11 11.71 -15.06
CA ARG A 706 -30.06 11.49 -13.61
C ARG A 706 -28.78 10.77 -13.18
N VAL A 707 -28.37 9.74 -13.92
CA VAL A 707 -27.11 9.03 -13.66
C VAL A 707 -25.92 9.96 -13.88
N ALA A 708 -25.85 10.64 -15.03
CA ALA A 708 -24.76 11.54 -15.36
C ALA A 708 -24.56 12.64 -14.30
N SER A 709 -25.68 13.23 -13.84
CA SER A 709 -25.66 14.26 -12.79
C SER A 709 -25.12 13.72 -11.45
N LYS A 710 -25.50 12.50 -11.05
CA LYS A 710 -24.98 11.86 -9.83
C LYS A 710 -23.49 11.52 -9.98
N SER A 711 -23.08 10.99 -11.13
CA SER A 711 -21.70 10.55 -11.36
C SER A 711 -20.72 11.72 -11.36
N LEU A 712 -21.11 12.88 -11.89
CA LEU A 712 -20.27 14.09 -11.84
C LEU A 712 -19.90 14.51 -10.42
N LEU A 713 -20.80 14.36 -9.44
CA LEU A 713 -20.52 14.68 -8.04
C LEU A 713 -19.48 13.73 -7.41
N LEU A 714 -19.25 12.56 -8.01
CA LEU A 714 -18.26 11.60 -7.54
C LEU A 714 -16.85 11.84 -8.11
N ILE A 715 -16.73 12.58 -9.23
CA ILE A 715 -15.45 12.80 -9.91
C ILE A 715 -14.43 13.53 -9.02
N PRO A 716 -14.77 14.64 -8.32
CA PRO A 716 -13.82 15.31 -7.43
C PRO A 716 -13.34 14.42 -6.26
N LEU A 717 -14.15 13.44 -5.85
CA LEU A 717 -13.82 12.49 -4.78
C LEU A 717 -12.83 11.40 -5.24
N LEU A 718 -12.60 11.24 -6.55
CA LEU A 718 -11.66 10.28 -7.12
C LEU A 718 -10.20 10.75 -7.00
N THR A 719 -9.95 12.05 -6.80
CA THR A 719 -8.60 12.63 -6.75
C THR A 719 -8.28 13.30 -5.40
N PRO A 720 -8.04 12.51 -4.33
CA PRO A 720 -7.61 13.03 -3.03
C PRO A 720 -6.41 13.97 -3.13
N ARG A 721 -6.35 14.99 -2.28
CA ARG A 721 -5.30 16.04 -2.37
C ARG A 721 -3.88 15.47 -2.20
N SER A 722 -3.72 14.46 -1.33
CA SER A 722 -2.45 13.81 -0.98
C SER A 722 -1.76 13.09 -2.13
N LEU A 723 -2.50 12.73 -3.19
CA LEU A 723 -1.92 12.03 -4.34
C LEU A 723 -1.07 12.95 -5.21
N GLN A 724 0.00 12.38 -5.76
CA GLN A 724 0.79 13.03 -6.81
C GLN A 724 -0.07 13.26 -8.06
N ASN A 725 0.27 14.29 -8.85
CA ASN A 725 -0.51 14.65 -10.03
C ASN A 725 -0.58 13.53 -11.08
N SER A 726 0.51 12.76 -11.24
CA SER A 726 0.56 11.57 -12.09
C SER A 726 -0.41 10.47 -11.64
N ASP A 727 -0.58 10.29 -10.33
CA ASP A 727 -1.53 9.33 -9.77
C ASP A 727 -2.98 9.74 -9.99
N LYS A 728 -3.29 11.02 -9.77
CA LYS A 728 -4.60 11.58 -10.09
C LYS A 728 -4.93 11.49 -11.59
N GLN A 729 -3.95 11.75 -12.46
CA GLN A 729 -4.11 11.62 -13.92
C GLN A 729 -4.51 10.20 -14.33
N HIS A 730 -3.85 9.19 -13.76
CA HIS A 730 -4.18 7.80 -14.06
C HIS A 730 -5.60 7.43 -13.62
N LEU A 731 -6.05 7.90 -12.45
CA LEU A 731 -7.42 7.64 -11.98
C LEU A 731 -8.48 8.33 -12.88
N LEU A 732 -8.21 9.55 -13.34
CA LEU A 732 -9.12 10.30 -14.20
C LEU A 732 -9.20 9.76 -15.63
N ALA A 733 -8.17 9.02 -16.09
CA ALA A 733 -8.15 8.40 -17.41
C ALA A 733 -9.35 7.48 -17.68
N ASP A 734 -9.87 6.82 -16.65
CA ASP A 734 -10.98 5.86 -16.79
C ASP A 734 -12.33 6.55 -17.09
N ILE A 735 -12.47 7.80 -16.67
CA ILE A 735 -13.73 8.56 -16.78
C ILE A 735 -13.74 9.57 -17.93
N VAL A 736 -12.70 9.56 -18.78
CA VAL A 736 -12.62 10.43 -19.95
C VAL A 736 -13.86 10.30 -20.85
N GLY A 737 -14.35 11.44 -21.32
CA GLY A 737 -15.54 11.61 -22.15
C GLY A 737 -16.85 11.70 -21.38
N MET A 738 -16.89 11.40 -20.07
CA MET A 738 -18.14 11.40 -19.30
C MET A 738 -18.80 12.79 -19.25
N ALA A 739 -18.01 13.86 -19.17
CA ALA A 739 -18.51 15.23 -19.18
C ALA A 739 -19.17 15.58 -20.53
N SER A 740 -18.51 15.28 -21.64
CA SER A 740 -19.02 15.53 -22.99
C SER A 740 -20.28 14.73 -23.30
N ASP A 741 -20.31 13.47 -22.86
CA ASP A 741 -21.48 12.60 -22.96
C ASP A 741 -22.63 13.12 -22.11
N GLY A 742 -22.37 13.56 -20.87
CA GLY A 742 -23.37 14.18 -20.01
C GLY A 742 -23.95 15.47 -20.60
N ALA A 743 -23.11 16.32 -21.20
CA ALA A 743 -23.54 17.52 -21.91
C ALA A 743 -24.44 17.17 -23.11
N ALA A 744 -24.05 16.19 -23.93
CA ALA A 744 -24.84 15.72 -25.06
C ALA A 744 -26.19 15.12 -24.63
N ILE A 745 -26.22 14.36 -23.52
CA ILE A 745 -27.44 13.81 -22.93
C ILE A 745 -28.38 14.93 -22.47
N ALA A 746 -27.85 15.97 -21.80
CA ALA A 746 -28.64 17.12 -21.39
C ALA A 746 -29.31 17.82 -22.59
N LEU A 747 -28.55 18.00 -23.68
CA LEU A 747 -29.06 18.62 -24.91
C LEU A 747 -30.10 17.74 -25.63
N ASN A 748 -29.93 16.42 -25.66
CA ASN A 748 -30.93 15.49 -26.21
C ASN A 748 -32.24 15.47 -25.42
N LEU A 749 -32.18 15.72 -24.11
CA LEU A 749 -33.37 15.88 -23.27
C LEU A 749 -34.05 17.26 -23.46
N GLY A 750 -33.45 18.17 -24.23
CA GLY A 750 -33.97 19.53 -24.44
C GLY A 750 -33.74 20.47 -23.26
N ARG A 751 -32.71 20.23 -22.43
CA ARG A 751 -32.30 21.14 -21.36
C ARG A 751 -31.69 22.44 -21.92
N ASP A 752 -31.59 23.47 -21.08
CA ASP A 752 -30.95 24.74 -21.44
C ASP A 752 -29.45 24.50 -21.75
N PRO A 753 -28.85 25.17 -22.75
CA PRO A 753 -27.42 24.99 -23.07
C PRO A 753 -26.49 25.30 -21.89
N PHE A 754 -26.93 26.12 -20.94
CA PHE A 754 -26.21 26.34 -19.69
C PHE A 754 -26.05 25.06 -18.87
N ASP A 755 -27.05 24.18 -18.84
CA ASP A 755 -26.93 22.91 -18.12
C ASP A 755 -25.86 22.01 -18.75
N ALA A 756 -25.76 22.01 -20.09
CA ALA A 756 -24.67 21.30 -20.79
C ALA A 756 -23.29 21.88 -20.45
N LEU A 757 -23.17 23.22 -20.34
CA LEU A 757 -21.93 23.86 -19.89
C LEU A 757 -21.55 23.46 -18.47
N LYS A 758 -22.51 23.28 -17.55
CA LYS A 758 -22.20 22.79 -16.19
C LYS A 758 -21.52 21.42 -16.22
N PHE A 759 -21.97 20.50 -17.07
CA PHE A 759 -21.30 19.20 -17.22
C PHE A 759 -19.85 19.37 -17.68
N LEU A 760 -19.61 20.23 -18.67
CA LEU A 760 -18.30 20.47 -19.25
C LEU A 760 -17.34 21.21 -18.32
N GLU A 761 -17.84 22.09 -17.44
CA GLU A 761 -17.04 22.84 -16.47
C GLU A 761 -16.80 22.07 -15.17
N GLN A 762 -17.67 21.12 -14.79
CA GLN A 762 -17.50 20.28 -13.60
C GLN A 762 -16.68 19.01 -13.88
N GLY A 763 -16.88 18.38 -15.03
CA GLY A 763 -16.31 17.06 -15.32
C GLY A 763 -14.99 17.08 -16.11
N ARG A 764 -14.46 18.26 -16.46
CA ARG A 764 -13.20 18.42 -17.20
C ARG A 764 -12.25 19.35 -16.46
N GLY A 765 -10.95 19.19 -16.73
CA GLY A 765 -9.90 19.96 -16.08
C GLY A 765 -9.96 19.82 -14.56
N VAL A 766 -10.23 18.62 -14.05
CA VAL A 766 -10.41 18.36 -12.62
C VAL A 766 -9.10 18.62 -11.87
N LEU A 767 -7.96 18.27 -12.46
CA LEU A 767 -6.62 18.55 -11.91
C LEU A 767 -6.34 20.05 -11.90
N ALA A 768 -6.66 20.73 -13.01
CA ALA A 768 -6.50 22.17 -13.14
C ALA A 768 -7.35 22.93 -12.12
N THR A 769 -8.58 22.45 -11.88
CA THR A 769 -9.52 22.99 -10.90
C THR A 769 -9.05 22.70 -9.49
N SER A 770 -8.62 21.47 -9.16
CA SER A 770 -8.05 21.14 -7.86
C SER A 770 -6.85 22.03 -7.52
N LEU A 771 -5.97 22.32 -8.49
CA LEU A 771 -4.85 23.25 -8.32
C LEU A 771 -5.30 24.72 -8.19
N GLN A 772 -6.42 25.11 -8.81
CA GLN A 772 -7.02 26.45 -8.69
C GLN A 772 -7.75 26.66 -7.37
N GLU A 773 -8.48 25.65 -6.88
CA GLU A 773 -9.16 25.63 -5.56
C GLU A 773 -8.15 25.85 -4.44
N ILE A 774 -7.01 25.14 -4.49
CA ILE A 774 -5.89 25.29 -3.54
C ILE A 774 -5.42 26.74 -3.44
N ARG A 775 -5.50 27.50 -4.54
CA ARG A 775 -4.79 28.79 -4.70
C ARG A 775 -5.67 30.03 -4.65
N THR A 776 -7.00 29.92 -4.59
CA THR A 776 -7.87 31.10 -4.74
C THR A 776 -9.09 31.02 -3.84
N GLU A 777 -9.98 30.03 -4.05
CA GLU A 777 -11.22 29.92 -3.28
C GLU A 777 -10.93 29.57 -1.81
N THR A 778 -9.95 28.69 -1.54
CA THR A 778 -9.57 28.34 -0.16
C THR A 778 -8.79 29.48 0.54
N LEU A 779 -7.94 30.22 -0.17
CA LEU A 779 -7.19 31.35 0.41
C LEU A 779 -8.09 32.56 0.70
N ASP A 780 -9.06 32.84 -0.17
CA ASP A 780 -10.06 33.89 0.08
C ASP A 780 -10.99 33.47 1.22
N LEU A 781 -11.35 32.17 1.31
CA LEU A 781 -12.09 31.61 2.43
C LEU A 781 -11.28 31.68 3.73
N GLU A 782 -9.98 31.39 3.71
CA GLU A 782 -9.10 31.54 4.88
C GLU A 782 -9.00 33.00 5.35
N LYS A 783 -9.01 33.97 4.42
CA LYS A 783 -8.98 35.40 4.74
C LYS A 783 -10.29 35.94 5.31
N GLN A 784 -11.44 35.46 4.81
CA GLN A 784 -12.76 36.01 5.16
C GLN A 784 -13.49 35.17 6.21
N HIS A 785 -13.33 33.85 6.20
CA HIS A 785 -14.00 32.87 7.06
C HIS A 785 -13.03 31.76 7.52
N LEU A 786 -12.05 32.14 8.34
CA LEU A 786 -10.96 31.27 8.79
C LEU A 786 -11.41 29.93 9.38
N GLU A 787 -12.47 29.91 10.18
CA GLU A 787 -12.95 28.69 10.84
C GLU A 787 -13.64 27.72 9.86
N LEU A 788 -14.45 28.23 8.92
CA LEU A 788 -15.02 27.39 7.84
C LEU A 788 -13.92 26.84 6.93
N ALA A 789 -12.86 27.61 6.66
CA ALA A 789 -11.72 27.12 5.89
C ALA A 789 -10.96 25.99 6.61
N LYS A 790 -10.71 26.15 7.92
CA LYS A 790 -10.07 25.12 8.74
C LYS A 790 -10.92 23.85 8.84
N GLU A 791 -12.23 23.99 9.06
CA GLU A 791 -13.14 22.84 9.14
C GLU A 791 -13.26 22.12 7.80
N PHE A 792 -13.43 22.85 6.70
CA PHE A 792 -13.45 22.30 5.35
C PHE A 792 -12.14 21.58 4.99
N ASN A 793 -11.00 22.19 5.28
CA ASN A 793 -9.69 21.58 5.05
C ASN A 793 -9.49 20.37 5.97
N SER A 794 -9.94 20.43 7.23
CA SER A 794 -9.89 19.31 8.16
C SER A 794 -10.75 18.16 7.66
N LEU A 795 -12.06 18.34 7.41
CA LEU A 795 -12.95 17.28 6.93
C LEU A 795 -12.51 16.68 5.60
N ARG A 796 -12.03 17.50 4.66
CA ARG A 796 -11.36 17.01 3.44
C ARG A 796 -10.14 16.18 3.81
N GLN A 797 -9.28 16.68 4.69
CA GLN A 797 -8.13 15.96 5.22
C GLN A 797 -8.52 14.72 6.06
N GLN A 798 -9.70 14.61 6.67
CA GLN A 798 -10.15 13.40 7.37
C GLN A 798 -10.72 12.35 6.40
N LEU A 799 -11.29 12.79 5.28
CA LEU A 799 -11.66 11.93 4.16
C LEU A 799 -10.45 11.50 3.31
N ASP A 800 -9.43 12.37 3.24
CA ASP A 800 -8.19 12.22 2.48
C ASP A 800 -7.03 11.63 3.30
N SER A 801 -7.05 11.72 4.64
CA SER A 801 -5.97 11.25 5.50
C SER A 801 -6.17 9.81 5.88
N PRO A 802 -5.05 9.12 6.06
CA PRO A 802 -5.00 8.04 6.99
C PRO A 802 -5.40 8.52 8.42
N ILE A 803 -6.43 7.93 9.05
CA ILE A 803 -7.04 8.42 10.32
C ILE A 803 -6.05 8.49 11.50
N ALA A 804 -4.86 7.92 11.39
CA ALA A 804 -3.82 7.97 12.40
C ALA A 804 -3.52 9.37 13.00
N ASN A 805 -3.77 10.48 12.28
CA ASN A 805 -3.48 11.83 12.80
C ASN A 805 -4.56 12.44 13.73
N LEU A 806 -5.70 11.78 13.94
CA LEU A 806 -6.75 12.24 14.88
C LEU A 806 -6.71 11.52 16.25
N VAL A 807 -5.81 10.54 16.42
CA VAL A 807 -5.83 9.60 17.56
C VAL A 807 -5.12 10.13 18.82
N TYR A 808 -4.57 11.35 18.80
CA TYR A 808 -3.95 11.91 20.00
C TYR A 808 -4.94 12.26 21.13
N GLU A 809 -6.26 12.24 20.90
CA GLU A 809 -7.24 12.53 21.96
C GLU A 809 -8.32 11.46 22.13
N ARG A 810 -8.10 10.65 23.17
CA ARG A 810 -9.03 9.82 23.97
C ARG A 810 -9.45 8.43 23.45
N HIS A 811 -9.21 7.48 24.35
CA HIS A 811 -9.70 6.11 24.37
C HIS A 811 -11.24 6.06 24.34
N ALA A 812 -11.81 5.31 23.40
CA ALA A 812 -13.17 4.76 23.52
C ALA A 812 -13.31 3.44 22.72
N PRO A 813 -13.97 2.39 23.28
CA PRO A 813 -14.20 1.11 22.61
C PRO A 813 -15.57 1.07 21.91
N SER A 814 -15.61 0.66 20.63
CA SER A 814 -16.70 -0.03 19.91
C SER A 814 -16.57 0.18 18.39
N GLY A 815 -16.52 -0.92 17.64
CA GLY A 815 -16.25 -0.94 16.19
C GLY A 815 -17.46 -0.71 15.28
N GLN A 816 -18.68 -0.73 15.81
CA GLN A 816 -19.89 -0.43 15.03
C GLN A 816 -20.08 1.08 14.75
N ASP A 817 -19.31 1.95 15.40
CA ASP A 817 -19.53 3.40 15.38
C ASP A 817 -18.71 4.14 14.29
N GLN A 818 -17.78 3.47 13.58
CA GLN A 818 -16.82 4.17 12.69
C GLN A 818 -17.17 4.16 11.20
N THR A 819 -17.89 3.15 10.70
CA THR A 819 -18.56 3.24 9.38
C THR A 819 -19.64 4.33 9.40
N SER A 820 -20.26 4.57 10.57
CA SER A 820 -21.06 5.78 10.81
C SER A 820 -20.18 7.02 10.71
N LYS A 821 -19.04 7.10 11.43
CA LYS A 821 -18.18 8.30 11.41
C LYS A 821 -17.70 8.72 10.04
N ARG A 822 -17.32 7.83 9.11
CA ARG A 822 -16.92 8.26 7.76
C ARG A 822 -18.11 8.72 6.92
N ASN A 823 -19.27 8.07 7.07
CA ASN A 823 -20.53 8.56 6.51
C ASN A 823 -20.90 9.93 7.11
N ASP A 824 -20.67 10.14 8.41
CA ASP A 824 -20.91 11.38 9.14
C ASP A 824 -19.92 12.47 8.72
N VAL A 825 -18.64 12.16 8.49
CA VAL A 825 -17.63 13.10 7.95
C VAL A 825 -17.95 13.45 6.50
N SER A 826 -18.35 12.50 5.66
CA SER A 826 -18.76 12.77 4.27
C SER A 826 -20.03 13.63 4.23
N LYS A 827 -20.99 13.34 5.11
CA LYS A 827 -22.20 14.15 5.29
C LYS A 827 -21.86 15.54 5.83
N ARG A 828 -20.99 15.64 6.84
CA ARG A 828 -20.53 16.91 7.43
C ARG A 828 -19.74 17.74 6.43
N LEU A 829 -18.91 17.13 5.58
CA LEU A 829 -18.23 17.84 4.50
C LEU A 829 -19.24 18.47 3.54
N ASN A 830 -20.29 17.74 3.15
CA ASN A 830 -21.35 18.29 2.31
C ASN A 830 -22.09 19.44 3.01
N GLU A 831 -22.38 19.31 4.31
CA GLU A 831 -22.98 20.37 5.12
C GLU A 831 -22.08 21.62 5.18
N VAL A 832 -20.77 21.45 5.43
CA VAL A 832 -19.80 22.57 5.47
C VAL A 832 -19.65 23.24 4.11
N ILE A 833 -19.68 22.48 3.01
CA ILE A 833 -19.70 23.06 1.65
C ILE A 833 -20.95 23.94 1.47
N GLU A 834 -22.11 23.49 1.93
CA GLU A 834 -23.34 24.30 1.89
C GLU A 834 -23.28 25.52 2.83
N GLU A 835 -22.67 25.39 4.02
CA GLU A 835 -22.44 26.51 4.95
C GLU A 835 -21.50 27.57 4.34
N ILE A 836 -20.45 27.15 3.64
CA ILE A 836 -19.55 28.05 2.89
C ILE A 836 -20.34 28.76 1.80
N ARG A 837 -21.19 28.05 1.06
CA ARG A 837 -22.03 28.65 0.00
C ARG A 837 -23.05 29.65 0.52
N GLN A 838 -23.40 29.61 1.81
CA GLN A 838 -24.27 30.62 2.41
C GLN A 838 -23.54 31.93 2.75
N GLN A 839 -22.20 31.95 2.73
CA GLN A 839 -21.42 33.15 2.98
C GLN A 839 -21.39 34.08 1.75
N ASP A 840 -21.44 35.39 1.99
CA ASP A 840 -21.37 36.38 0.92
C ASP A 840 -20.00 36.33 0.22
N GLY A 841 -20.00 36.15 -1.10
CA GLY A 841 -18.79 35.96 -1.91
C GLY A 841 -18.41 34.51 -2.19
N PHE A 842 -19.06 33.52 -1.55
CA PHE A 842 -18.76 32.09 -1.70
C PHE A 842 -19.93 31.25 -2.22
N ARG A 843 -21.01 31.87 -2.71
CA ARG A 843 -22.23 31.18 -3.19
C ARG A 843 -21.97 30.11 -4.26
N ASP A 844 -20.92 30.29 -5.05
CA ASP A 844 -20.52 29.39 -6.13
C ASP A 844 -19.29 28.52 -5.75
N PHE A 845 -18.98 28.38 -4.45
CA PHE A 845 -17.83 27.60 -3.97
C PHE A 845 -17.88 26.15 -4.46
N LEU A 846 -16.83 25.70 -5.16
CA LEU A 846 -16.74 24.40 -5.84
C LEU A 846 -17.85 24.11 -6.87
N LEU A 847 -18.53 25.15 -7.37
CA LEU A 847 -19.53 25.03 -8.43
C LEU A 847 -19.00 25.60 -9.75
N PRO A 848 -19.58 25.20 -10.89
CA PRO A 848 -19.31 25.83 -12.17
C PRO A 848 -19.80 27.29 -12.11
N PRO A 849 -19.20 28.19 -12.92
CA PRO A 849 -19.64 29.59 -12.96
C PRO A 849 -21.14 29.72 -13.22
N SER A 850 -21.75 30.76 -12.64
CA SER A 850 -23.14 31.12 -12.90
C SER A 850 -23.36 31.52 -14.36
N LYS A 851 -24.62 31.48 -14.82
CA LYS A 851 -24.98 31.85 -16.20
C LYS A 851 -24.56 33.31 -16.49
N GLU A 852 -24.73 34.18 -15.49
CA GLU A 852 -24.37 35.59 -15.53
C GLU A 852 -22.87 35.79 -15.66
N GLU A 853 -22.05 35.05 -14.92
CA GLU A 853 -20.59 35.10 -15.03
C GLU A 853 -20.09 34.60 -16.38
N MET A 854 -20.67 33.52 -16.91
CA MET A 854 -20.31 33.00 -18.25
C MET A 854 -20.64 34.02 -19.35
N VAL A 855 -21.82 34.63 -19.29
CA VAL A 855 -22.24 35.69 -20.24
C VAL A 855 -21.35 36.94 -20.09
N ALA A 856 -21.01 37.34 -18.86
CA ALA A 856 -20.07 38.44 -18.61
C ALA A 856 -18.67 38.14 -19.16
N ALA A 857 -18.25 36.86 -19.15
CA ALA A 857 -17.03 36.40 -19.80
C ALA A 857 -17.06 36.48 -21.33
N ALA A 858 -18.20 36.75 -21.98
CA ALA A 858 -18.24 37.03 -23.43
C ALA A 858 -18.15 38.53 -23.77
N ARG A 859 -17.89 39.41 -22.79
CA ARG A 859 -17.86 40.88 -23.01
C ARG A 859 -16.82 41.34 -24.03
N LEU A 860 -15.64 40.70 -24.05
CA LEU A 860 -14.54 41.05 -24.98
C LEU A 860 -14.61 40.31 -26.33
N GLY A 861 -15.63 39.46 -26.52
CA GLY A 861 -15.86 38.67 -27.72
C GLY A 861 -16.43 37.29 -27.38
N SER A 862 -16.93 36.58 -28.39
CA SER A 862 -17.72 35.37 -28.20
C SER A 862 -16.86 34.19 -27.72
N ILE A 863 -17.39 33.40 -26.79
CA ILE A 863 -16.79 32.13 -26.39
C ILE A 863 -17.58 31.00 -27.05
N VAL A 864 -16.87 30.12 -27.74
CA VAL A 864 -17.45 28.96 -28.44
C VAL A 864 -16.93 27.69 -27.77
N VAL A 865 -17.85 26.93 -27.18
CA VAL A 865 -17.57 25.61 -26.63
C VAL A 865 -18.07 24.54 -27.60
N ILE A 866 -17.15 23.79 -28.22
CA ILE A 866 -17.50 22.71 -29.14
C ILE A 866 -17.46 21.39 -28.36
N ASN A 867 -18.65 20.85 -28.10
CA ASN A 867 -18.83 19.55 -27.46
C ASN A 867 -18.83 18.44 -28.52
N VAL A 868 -17.99 17.43 -28.29
CA VAL A 868 -17.82 16.25 -29.13
C VAL A 868 -18.18 15.03 -28.29
N SER A 869 -19.33 14.46 -28.59
CA SER A 869 -19.80 13.20 -28.01
C SER A 869 -20.19 12.24 -29.13
N LYS A 870 -20.21 10.95 -28.80
CA LYS A 870 -20.76 9.92 -29.70
C LYS A 870 -22.26 10.05 -29.93
N TYR A 871 -22.98 10.80 -29.09
CA TYR A 871 -24.44 10.98 -29.23
C TYR A 871 -24.82 12.15 -30.14
N ARG A 872 -24.02 13.22 -30.12
CA ARG A 872 -24.16 14.43 -30.94
C ARG A 872 -22.94 15.33 -30.76
N CYS A 873 -22.67 16.17 -31.76
CA CYS A 873 -21.71 17.25 -31.68
C CYS A 873 -22.43 18.60 -31.79
N ASP A 874 -22.01 19.56 -30.98
CA ASP A 874 -22.66 20.87 -30.90
C ASP A 874 -21.66 21.96 -30.55
N ALA A 875 -21.95 23.18 -31.01
CA ALA A 875 -21.32 24.40 -30.54
C ALA A 875 -22.27 25.15 -29.59
N ILE A 876 -21.82 25.38 -28.35
CA ILE A 876 -22.50 26.25 -27.39
C ILE A 876 -21.87 27.64 -27.51
N LEU A 877 -22.67 28.60 -27.95
CA LEU A 877 -22.26 29.97 -28.23
C LEU A 877 -22.60 30.84 -27.02
N VAL A 878 -21.57 31.33 -26.34
CA VAL A 878 -21.69 32.27 -25.22
C VAL A 878 -21.40 33.67 -25.76
N GLU A 879 -22.44 34.50 -25.78
CA GLU A 879 -22.43 35.86 -26.31
C GLU A 879 -22.70 36.86 -25.18
N LYS A 880 -22.56 38.16 -25.48
CA LYS A 880 -22.67 39.25 -24.49
C LYS A 880 -23.98 39.29 -23.68
N HIS A 881 -25.05 38.69 -24.20
CA HIS A 881 -26.39 38.77 -23.60
C HIS A 881 -27.12 37.42 -23.53
N GLN A 882 -26.53 36.34 -24.05
CA GLN A 882 -27.21 35.05 -24.15
C GLN A 882 -26.23 33.88 -24.28
N ILE A 883 -26.74 32.69 -24.00
CA ILE A 883 -26.11 31.41 -24.33
C ILE A 883 -27.08 30.67 -25.24
N ARG A 884 -26.62 30.24 -26.42
CA ARG A 884 -27.45 29.48 -27.36
C ARG A 884 -26.71 28.30 -27.95
N LEU A 885 -27.48 27.33 -28.43
CA LEU A 885 -26.99 26.10 -29.05
C LEU A 885 -26.96 26.23 -30.57
N LEU A 886 -25.90 25.72 -31.18
CA LEU A 886 -25.79 25.44 -32.60
C LEU A 886 -25.48 23.95 -32.78
N HIS A 887 -26.37 23.23 -33.44
CA HIS A 887 -26.14 21.83 -33.78
C HIS A 887 -25.18 21.72 -34.98
N LEU A 888 -24.22 20.79 -34.92
CA LEU A 888 -23.23 20.57 -35.98
C LEU A 888 -23.44 19.16 -36.57
N PRO A 889 -24.40 18.97 -37.50
CA PRO A 889 -24.80 17.66 -37.98
C PRO A 889 -23.71 16.94 -38.80
N ASP A 890 -22.85 17.71 -39.46
CA ASP A 890 -21.78 17.20 -40.32
C ASP A 890 -20.47 16.93 -39.57
N LEU A 891 -20.46 17.15 -38.25
CA LEU A 891 -19.31 16.87 -37.39
C LEU A 891 -19.61 15.63 -36.53
N SER A 892 -18.89 14.54 -36.75
CA SER A 892 -18.99 13.34 -35.90
C SER A 892 -17.69 13.04 -35.14
N LYS A 893 -17.81 12.48 -33.93
CA LYS A 893 -16.66 12.04 -33.14
C LYS A 893 -15.77 11.05 -33.92
N LYS A 894 -16.40 10.14 -34.65
CA LYS A 894 -15.72 9.12 -35.46
C LYS A 894 -14.86 9.75 -36.55
N GLU A 895 -15.38 10.72 -37.31
CA GLU A 895 -14.60 11.40 -38.34
C GLU A 895 -13.45 12.21 -37.75
N ILE A 896 -13.63 12.85 -36.59
CA ILE A 896 -12.54 13.56 -35.90
C ILE A 896 -11.43 12.56 -35.52
N GLU A 897 -11.78 11.39 -34.99
CA GLU A 897 -10.81 10.34 -34.64
C GLU A 897 -10.06 9.84 -35.88
N GLU A 898 -10.78 9.56 -36.98
CA GLU A 898 -10.20 9.17 -38.27
C GLU A 898 -9.26 10.26 -38.84
N LYS A 899 -9.60 11.54 -38.68
CA LYS A 899 -8.73 12.66 -39.10
C LYS A 899 -7.59 12.94 -38.14
N SER A 900 -7.68 12.52 -36.88
CA SER A 900 -6.67 12.82 -35.86
C SER A 900 -5.35 12.07 -36.06
N VAL A 901 -5.36 10.99 -36.86
CA VAL A 901 -4.18 10.21 -37.24
C VAL A 901 -3.50 10.75 -38.52
N GLU A 902 -4.15 11.65 -39.27
CA GLU A 902 -3.58 12.33 -40.43
C GLU A 902 -2.67 13.50 -40.00
N ILE A 903 -1.89 14.06 -40.94
CA ILE A 903 -1.17 15.31 -40.70
C ILE A 903 -2.19 16.46 -40.64
N LEU A 904 -2.43 16.96 -39.42
CA LEU A 904 -3.49 17.94 -39.11
C LEU A 904 -3.36 19.28 -39.82
N GLY A 905 -2.14 19.65 -40.22
CA GLY A 905 -1.82 20.91 -40.90
C GLY A 905 -1.89 20.84 -42.42
N THR A 906 -2.62 19.90 -43.01
CA THR A 906 -2.78 19.80 -44.48
C THR A 906 -3.98 20.61 -44.99
N PRO A 907 -3.94 21.16 -46.22
CA PRO A 907 -5.08 21.90 -46.78
C PRO A 907 -6.40 21.13 -46.69
N LYS A 908 -6.39 19.83 -47.01
CA LYS A 908 -7.58 18.96 -46.95
C LYS A 908 -8.23 18.89 -45.56
N VAL A 909 -7.43 18.78 -44.50
CA VAL A 909 -7.95 18.74 -43.13
C VAL A 909 -8.48 20.12 -42.71
N LEU A 910 -7.82 21.20 -43.12
CA LEU A 910 -8.25 22.58 -42.84
C LEU A 910 -9.55 22.96 -43.56
N GLU A 911 -9.74 22.49 -44.79
CA GLU A 911 -10.97 22.66 -45.58
C GLU A 911 -12.13 21.86 -44.97
N TRP A 912 -11.90 20.59 -44.62
CA TRP A 912 -12.89 19.79 -43.91
C TRP A 912 -13.33 20.45 -42.59
N LEU A 913 -12.37 20.84 -41.75
CA LEU A 913 -12.64 21.47 -40.45
C LEU A 913 -13.41 22.79 -40.59
N TRP A 914 -13.17 23.51 -41.69
CA TRP A 914 -13.91 24.71 -42.03
C TRP A 914 -15.36 24.39 -42.32
N ASP A 915 -15.62 23.46 -43.23
CA ASP A 915 -16.98 23.14 -43.68
C ASP A 915 -17.85 22.57 -42.56
N VAL A 916 -17.33 21.60 -41.79
CA VAL A 916 -18.14 20.85 -40.82
C VAL A 916 -18.32 21.55 -39.47
N ALA A 917 -17.46 22.51 -39.14
CA ALA A 917 -17.45 23.12 -37.81
C ALA A 917 -17.30 24.64 -37.85
N VAL A 918 -16.19 25.16 -38.38
CA VAL A 918 -15.86 26.59 -38.15
C VAL A 918 -16.74 27.53 -38.97
N HIS A 919 -17.03 27.22 -40.23
CA HIS A 919 -17.88 28.05 -41.09
C HIS A 919 -19.31 28.21 -40.53
N PRO A 920 -20.04 27.12 -40.18
CA PRO A 920 -21.37 27.23 -39.56
C PRO A 920 -21.36 28.05 -38.27
N ILE A 921 -20.31 27.91 -37.44
CA ILE A 921 -20.17 28.67 -36.20
C ILE A 921 -19.99 30.17 -36.48
N LEU A 922 -19.09 30.52 -37.39
CA LEU A 922 -18.83 31.92 -37.72
C LEU A 922 -20.02 32.57 -38.40
N GLU A 923 -20.73 31.84 -39.27
CA GLU A 923 -21.98 32.30 -39.87
C GLU A 923 -23.04 32.56 -38.80
N ALA A 924 -23.22 31.62 -37.86
CA ALA A 924 -24.15 31.78 -36.76
C ALA A 924 -23.81 33.00 -35.88
N LEU A 925 -22.53 33.32 -35.68
CA LEU A 925 -22.07 34.50 -34.95
C LEU A 925 -22.15 35.81 -35.77
N GLY A 926 -22.49 35.74 -37.05
CA GLY A 926 -22.58 36.90 -37.95
C GLY A 926 -21.23 37.32 -38.57
N PHE A 927 -20.17 36.52 -38.41
CA PHE A 927 -18.85 36.75 -38.98
C PHE A 927 -18.75 36.09 -40.36
N ILE A 928 -19.43 36.67 -41.35
CA ILE A 928 -19.58 36.09 -42.70
C ILE A 928 -18.50 36.62 -43.68
N GLN A 929 -17.96 37.81 -43.43
CA GLN A 929 -16.96 38.45 -44.29
C GLN A 929 -15.81 39.05 -43.47
N PRO A 930 -14.64 39.30 -44.08
CA PRO A 930 -13.55 40.02 -43.42
C PRO A 930 -13.98 41.42 -42.95
N PRO A 931 -13.51 41.89 -41.78
CA PRO A 931 -13.83 43.22 -41.28
C PRO A 931 -13.21 44.31 -42.17
N SER A 932 -14.01 45.31 -42.53
CA SER A 932 -13.61 46.40 -43.45
C SER A 932 -12.87 47.55 -42.77
N ASP A 933 -13.00 47.69 -41.45
CA ASP A 933 -12.40 48.75 -40.63
C ASP A 933 -11.08 48.35 -39.95
N GLY A 934 -10.64 47.09 -40.16
CA GLY A 934 -9.44 46.54 -39.53
C GLY A 934 -9.61 46.16 -38.05
N ASN A 935 -10.84 46.14 -37.53
CA ASN A 935 -11.17 45.65 -36.20
C ASN A 935 -11.67 44.20 -36.29
N TRP A 936 -10.76 43.25 -36.10
CA TRP A 936 -11.14 41.84 -36.08
C TRP A 936 -11.95 41.49 -34.82
N PRO A 937 -13.10 40.83 -34.96
CA PRO A 937 -13.79 40.25 -33.81
C PRO A 937 -12.93 39.13 -33.21
N HIS A 938 -13.01 38.97 -31.88
CA HIS A 938 -12.25 37.97 -31.14
C HIS A 938 -13.17 36.80 -30.76
N VAL A 939 -12.73 35.58 -31.07
CA VAL A 939 -13.38 34.33 -30.66
C VAL A 939 -12.45 33.50 -29.77
N TRP A 940 -12.98 33.02 -28.65
CA TRP A 940 -12.33 32.01 -27.80
C TRP A 940 -12.89 30.62 -28.09
N TRP A 941 -12.01 29.70 -28.46
CA TRP A 941 -12.33 28.32 -28.76
C TRP A 941 -12.06 27.43 -27.54
N ILE A 942 -13.07 26.69 -27.11
CA ILE A 942 -12.97 25.66 -26.08
C ILE A 942 -13.44 24.35 -26.71
N THR A 943 -12.54 23.41 -26.91
CA THR A 943 -12.85 22.11 -27.54
C THR A 943 -12.93 21.01 -26.49
N THR A 944 -13.63 19.92 -26.81
CA THR A 944 -13.62 18.69 -26.01
C THR A 944 -13.03 17.53 -26.80
N GLY A 945 -12.46 16.54 -26.10
CA GLY A 945 -12.05 15.28 -26.72
C GLY A 945 -10.98 15.45 -27.81
N PRO A 946 -10.98 14.57 -28.84
CA PRO A 946 -9.96 14.57 -29.91
C PRO A 946 -9.86 15.87 -30.71
N LEU A 947 -10.93 16.67 -30.75
CA LEU A 947 -10.95 17.96 -31.46
C LEU A 947 -9.93 18.96 -30.91
N SER A 948 -9.48 18.78 -29.66
CA SER A 948 -8.48 19.63 -29.03
C SER A 948 -7.10 19.60 -29.71
N LYS A 949 -6.87 18.64 -30.61
CA LYS A 949 -5.66 18.58 -31.46
C LYS A 949 -5.73 19.50 -32.67
N PHE A 950 -6.92 19.94 -33.08
CA PHE A 950 -7.15 20.54 -34.39
C PHE A 950 -6.97 22.07 -34.41
N PRO A 951 -6.37 22.63 -35.47
CA PRO A 951 -6.08 24.06 -35.58
C PRO A 951 -7.31 24.85 -36.07
N LEU A 952 -8.35 25.01 -35.24
CA LEU A 952 -9.57 25.77 -35.59
C LEU A 952 -9.28 27.16 -36.17
N HIS A 953 -8.31 27.86 -35.59
CA HIS A 953 -7.83 29.17 -36.04
C HIS A 953 -7.31 29.22 -37.48
N ALA A 954 -6.92 28.08 -38.05
CA ALA A 954 -6.39 27.93 -39.39
C ALA A 954 -7.37 27.27 -40.36
N ALA A 955 -8.56 26.84 -39.91
CA ALA A 955 -9.56 26.22 -40.77
C ALA A 955 -9.94 27.18 -41.92
N GLY A 956 -9.96 26.67 -43.15
CA GLY A 956 -10.36 27.41 -44.33
C GLY A 956 -9.75 26.89 -45.63
N TYR A 957 -10.15 27.53 -46.73
CA TYR A 957 -9.65 27.24 -48.07
C TYR A 957 -8.34 28.00 -48.34
N HIS A 958 -7.20 27.30 -48.29
CA HIS A 958 -5.87 27.91 -48.49
C HIS A 958 -5.23 27.55 -49.84
N SER A 959 -5.84 26.65 -50.61
CA SER A 959 -5.31 26.19 -51.90
C SER A 959 -5.25 27.32 -52.95
N LYS A 960 -6.13 28.33 -52.82
CA LYS A 960 -6.17 29.56 -53.63
C LYS A 960 -6.32 30.79 -52.71
N PRO A 961 -6.02 32.01 -53.17
CA PRO A 961 -6.35 33.23 -52.43
C PRO A 961 -7.86 33.31 -52.21
N SER A 962 -8.31 32.83 -51.06
CA SER A 962 -9.70 32.87 -50.62
C SER A 962 -9.80 33.67 -49.32
N MET A 963 -10.93 34.36 -49.15
CA MET A 963 -11.31 35.01 -47.89
C MET A 963 -12.15 34.07 -47.00
N GLU A 964 -12.31 32.82 -47.41
CA GLU A 964 -13.05 31.79 -46.70
C GLU A 964 -12.12 31.02 -45.77
N SER A 965 -11.63 31.73 -44.75
CA SER A 965 -10.89 31.12 -43.66
C SER A 965 -11.16 31.83 -42.35
N THR A 966 -10.95 31.10 -41.25
CA THR A 966 -11.08 31.62 -39.89
C THR A 966 -10.18 32.84 -39.69
N LEU A 967 -8.98 32.75 -40.24
CA LEU A 967 -7.95 33.77 -40.15
C LEU A 967 -8.32 35.07 -40.88
N ASP A 968 -9.23 35.04 -41.86
CA ASP A 968 -9.69 36.26 -42.53
C ASP A 968 -10.86 36.92 -41.78
N ARG A 969 -11.60 36.17 -40.96
CA ARG A 969 -12.83 36.62 -40.32
C ARG A 969 -12.68 37.00 -38.85
N VAL A 970 -11.85 36.27 -38.08
CA VAL A 970 -11.75 36.47 -36.62
C VAL A 970 -10.32 36.32 -36.10
N MET A 971 -10.02 37.01 -34.99
CA MET A 971 -8.88 36.67 -34.14
C MET A 971 -9.25 35.49 -33.23
N SER A 972 -8.38 34.49 -33.18
CA SER A 972 -8.63 33.25 -32.46
C SER A 972 -7.76 33.13 -31.21
N SER A 973 -8.35 32.66 -30.12
CA SER A 973 -7.65 32.23 -28.90
C SER A 973 -8.27 30.97 -28.37
N TYR A 974 -7.52 30.20 -27.59
CA TYR A 974 -7.99 28.95 -26.99
C TYR A 974 -8.04 29.08 -25.47
N SER A 975 -8.89 28.26 -24.84
CA SER A 975 -8.89 28.06 -23.41
C SER A 975 -9.36 26.64 -23.08
N SER A 976 -9.00 26.15 -21.90
CA SER A 976 -9.47 24.85 -21.40
C SER A 976 -10.89 24.91 -20.86
N SER A 977 -11.33 26.06 -20.35
CA SER A 977 -12.66 26.24 -19.76
C SER A 977 -13.09 27.71 -19.67
N ILE A 978 -14.39 27.96 -19.56
CA ILE A 978 -14.93 29.31 -19.32
C ILE A 978 -14.47 29.80 -17.95
N LYS A 979 -14.44 28.92 -16.94
CA LYS A 979 -13.90 29.22 -15.60
C LYS A 979 -12.47 29.79 -15.67
N THR A 980 -11.62 29.23 -16.54
CA THR A 980 -10.25 29.72 -16.74
C THR A 980 -10.22 31.14 -17.32
N ILE A 981 -11.08 31.44 -18.30
CA ILE A 981 -11.22 32.79 -18.87
C ILE A 981 -11.68 33.79 -17.80
N ILE A 982 -12.70 33.43 -17.02
CA ILE A 982 -13.22 34.28 -15.93
C ILE A 982 -12.12 34.60 -14.92
N HIS A 983 -11.39 33.59 -14.44
CA HIS A 983 -10.33 33.78 -13.47
C HIS A 983 -9.19 34.67 -14.01
N ALA A 984 -8.73 34.42 -15.23
CA ALA A 984 -7.66 35.23 -15.81
C ALA A 984 -8.10 36.68 -16.08
N ARG A 985 -9.38 36.95 -16.35
CA ARG A 985 -9.91 38.32 -16.48
C ARG A 985 -10.08 39.04 -15.15
N ARG A 986 -10.56 38.36 -14.10
CA ARG A 986 -10.66 38.94 -12.75
C ARG A 986 -9.30 39.46 -12.25
N ARG A 987 -8.21 38.75 -12.56
CA ARG A 987 -6.84 39.15 -12.22
C ARG A 987 -6.39 40.47 -12.86
N SER A 988 -6.90 40.81 -14.05
CA SER A 988 -6.62 42.09 -14.71
C SER A 988 -6.95 43.29 -13.83
N VAL A 989 -8.07 43.19 -13.09
CA VAL A 989 -8.60 44.29 -12.28
C VAL A 989 -7.76 44.49 -11.01
N VAL A 990 -7.23 43.42 -10.43
CA VAL A 990 -6.43 43.46 -9.19
C VAL A 990 -4.99 43.92 -9.45
N ASN A 991 -4.36 43.45 -10.53
CA ASN A 991 -2.94 43.75 -10.82
C ASN A 991 -2.66 45.17 -11.33
N ASN A 992 -3.68 45.91 -11.78
CA ASN A 992 -3.50 47.33 -12.10
C ASN A 992 -3.11 48.18 -10.86
N MET A 993 -3.10 47.60 -9.65
CA MET A 993 -2.75 48.28 -8.40
C MET A 993 -1.33 47.95 -7.86
N LEU A 994 -0.59 47.00 -8.43
CA LEU A 994 0.74 46.57 -7.93
C LEU A 994 1.85 46.79 -8.97
N HIS A 995 3.05 47.21 -8.53
CA HIS A 995 4.22 47.41 -9.38
C HIS A 995 4.58 46.11 -10.13
N THR A 996 4.32 46.06 -11.44
CA THR A 996 4.63 44.91 -12.28
C THR A 996 6.14 44.77 -12.45
N PRO A 997 6.72 43.55 -12.41
CA PRO A 997 8.13 43.37 -12.73
C PRO A 997 8.44 43.86 -14.14
N ALA A 998 9.57 44.54 -14.36
CA ALA A 998 9.94 45.05 -15.69
C ALA A 998 10.81 44.06 -16.49
N HIS A 999 11.02 42.83 -16.02
CA HIS A 999 12.00 41.92 -16.64
C HIS A 999 11.41 41.04 -17.74
N ALA A 1000 12.17 40.85 -18.82
CA ALA A 1000 11.93 39.83 -19.84
C ALA A 1000 12.99 38.73 -19.69
N LEU A 1001 12.58 37.53 -19.26
CA LEU A 1001 13.44 36.36 -19.15
C LEU A 1001 13.58 35.69 -20.52
N LEU A 1002 14.78 35.72 -21.10
CA LEU A 1002 15.07 35.22 -22.44
C LEU A 1002 16.02 34.01 -22.32
N VAL A 1003 15.58 32.83 -22.77
CA VAL A 1003 16.34 31.56 -22.70
C VAL A 1003 16.43 30.92 -24.08
N ALA A 1004 17.65 30.78 -24.62
CA ALA A 1004 17.93 30.14 -25.91
C ALA A 1004 18.75 28.87 -25.71
N MET A 1005 18.35 27.80 -26.41
CA MET A 1005 19.00 26.49 -26.41
C MET A 1005 19.48 26.14 -27.82
N LYS A 1006 20.65 26.66 -28.22
CA LYS A 1006 21.26 26.32 -29.52
C LYS A 1006 21.68 24.86 -29.58
N VAL A 1007 22.36 24.38 -28.55
CA VAL A 1007 22.82 22.98 -28.43
C VAL A 1007 22.13 22.38 -27.23
N THR A 1008 21.32 21.34 -27.46
CA THR A 1008 20.66 20.57 -26.40
C THR A 1008 21.20 19.15 -26.42
N PRO A 1009 21.68 18.59 -25.29
CA PRO A 1009 22.21 17.23 -25.25
C PRO A 1009 21.22 16.21 -25.81
N GLY A 1010 21.67 15.37 -26.76
CA GLY A 1010 20.84 14.34 -27.38
C GLY A 1010 19.82 14.84 -28.42
N CYS A 1011 19.83 16.13 -28.79
CA CYS A 1011 18.93 16.69 -29.81
C CYS A 1011 19.71 17.40 -30.93
N SER A 1012 19.01 17.68 -32.05
CA SER A 1012 19.55 18.47 -33.16
C SER A 1012 19.82 19.93 -32.75
N SER A 1013 20.79 20.56 -33.42
CA SER A 1013 21.18 21.96 -33.15
C SER A 1013 20.18 22.95 -33.74
N LEU A 1014 19.79 23.96 -32.96
CA LEU A 1014 18.88 25.05 -33.36
C LEU A 1014 19.69 26.30 -33.67
N LEU A 1015 20.07 26.45 -34.93
CA LEU A 1015 20.98 27.52 -35.37
C LEU A 1015 20.37 28.91 -35.17
N PHE A 1016 19.04 29.05 -35.23
CA PHE A 1016 18.35 30.33 -35.16
C PHE A 1016 17.83 30.69 -33.76
N ALA A 1017 17.87 29.79 -32.78
CA ALA A 1017 17.39 30.06 -31.42
C ALA A 1017 18.12 31.24 -30.73
N GLU A 1018 19.43 31.39 -30.97
CA GLU A 1018 20.19 32.56 -30.48
C GLU A 1018 19.88 33.83 -31.29
N GLU A 1019 19.65 33.71 -32.60
CA GLU A 1019 19.25 34.85 -33.44
C GLU A 1019 17.89 35.42 -32.99
N GLU A 1020 16.94 34.54 -32.64
CA GLU A 1020 15.63 34.89 -32.10
C GLU A 1020 15.76 35.78 -30.85
N ILE A 1021 16.59 35.38 -29.89
CA ILE A 1021 16.77 36.14 -28.65
C ILE A 1021 17.55 37.44 -28.86
N VAL A 1022 18.53 37.45 -29.77
CA VAL A 1022 19.27 38.67 -30.10
C VAL A 1022 18.33 39.73 -30.68
N ALA A 1023 17.42 39.35 -31.57
CA ALA A 1023 16.41 40.26 -32.11
C ALA A 1023 15.49 40.81 -31.00
N LEU A 1024 15.04 39.94 -30.08
CA LEU A 1024 14.16 40.32 -28.98
C LEU A 1024 14.78 41.27 -27.96
N LYS A 1025 16.10 41.24 -27.73
CA LYS A 1025 16.75 42.18 -26.79
C LYS A 1025 16.51 43.65 -27.16
N THR A 1026 16.49 43.94 -28.45
CA THR A 1026 16.25 45.30 -28.96
C THR A 1026 14.78 45.70 -28.76
N LEU A 1027 13.85 44.80 -29.08
CA LEU A 1027 12.41 44.99 -28.91
C LEU A 1027 12.00 45.11 -27.43
N CYS A 1028 12.64 44.35 -26.54
CA CYS A 1028 12.39 44.44 -25.09
C CYS A 1028 12.73 45.83 -24.56
N LYS A 1029 13.89 46.39 -24.96
CA LYS A 1029 14.31 47.73 -24.52
C LYS A 1029 13.35 48.82 -25.00
N SER A 1030 12.86 48.73 -26.24
CA SER A 1030 11.89 49.70 -26.75
C SER A 1030 10.52 49.62 -26.06
N MET A 1031 10.17 48.47 -25.48
CA MET A 1031 8.98 48.28 -24.64
C MET A 1031 9.20 48.58 -23.15
N ASN A 1032 10.34 49.19 -22.76
CA ASN A 1032 10.73 49.43 -21.38
C ASN A 1032 10.84 48.15 -20.52
N LEU A 1033 11.23 47.03 -21.13
CA LEU A 1033 11.56 45.79 -20.44
C LEU A 1033 13.07 45.63 -20.29
N ILE A 1034 13.50 45.11 -19.14
CA ILE A 1034 14.89 44.75 -18.84
C ILE A 1034 15.12 43.30 -19.30
N PRO A 1035 15.86 43.06 -20.41
CA PRO A 1035 16.11 41.70 -20.87
C PRO A 1035 17.14 41.00 -19.97
N LEU A 1036 16.73 39.89 -19.35
CA LEU A 1036 17.58 39.00 -18.58
C LEU A 1036 17.89 37.77 -19.44
N LYS A 1037 19.15 37.63 -19.88
CA LYS A 1037 19.63 36.39 -20.49
C LYS A 1037 20.08 35.46 -19.37
N ALA A 1038 19.22 34.55 -18.96
CA ALA A 1038 19.56 33.53 -17.97
C ALA A 1038 20.38 32.41 -18.62
N LYS A 1039 21.21 31.73 -17.83
CA LYS A 1039 21.74 30.42 -18.24
C LYS A 1039 20.57 29.48 -18.39
N ALA A 1040 20.59 28.63 -19.42
CA ALA A 1040 19.55 27.65 -19.68
C ALA A 1040 19.69 26.43 -18.74
N GLN A 1041 19.78 26.70 -17.44
CA GLN A 1041 19.92 25.74 -16.35
C GLN A 1041 18.69 25.80 -15.44
N MET A 1042 18.31 24.69 -14.83
CA MET A 1042 17.06 24.53 -14.08
C MET A 1042 16.89 25.59 -12.98
N GLU A 1043 17.83 25.69 -12.05
CA GLU A 1043 17.77 26.61 -10.91
C GLU A 1043 17.80 28.08 -11.34
N SER A 1044 18.52 28.36 -12.43
CA SER A 1044 18.58 29.68 -13.05
C SER A 1044 17.21 30.08 -13.62
N VAL A 1045 16.54 29.20 -14.38
CA VAL A 1045 15.21 29.49 -14.92
C VAL A 1045 14.16 29.59 -13.80
N LYS A 1046 14.15 28.65 -12.85
CA LYS A 1046 13.20 28.61 -11.72
C LYS A 1046 13.25 29.88 -10.86
N SER A 1047 14.44 30.37 -10.54
CA SER A 1047 14.61 31.55 -9.68
C SER A 1047 14.22 32.88 -10.35
N HIS A 1048 14.18 32.93 -11.68
CA HIS A 1048 13.83 34.13 -12.45
C HIS A 1048 12.38 34.15 -12.94
N LEU A 1049 11.73 32.99 -13.12
CA LEU A 1049 10.32 32.91 -13.54
C LEU A 1049 9.36 33.74 -12.67
N PRO A 1050 9.44 33.72 -11.31
CA PRO A 1050 8.61 34.57 -10.47
C PRO A 1050 8.88 36.07 -10.63
N LYS A 1051 9.99 36.49 -11.23
CA LYS A 1051 10.40 37.90 -11.31
C LYS A 1051 10.22 38.50 -12.71
N CYS A 1052 9.76 37.72 -13.68
CA CYS A 1052 9.60 38.17 -15.06
C CYS A 1052 8.16 38.60 -15.34
N LYS A 1053 8.01 39.56 -16.27
CA LYS A 1053 6.73 39.88 -16.91
C LYS A 1053 6.56 39.13 -18.22
N ILE A 1054 7.66 38.93 -18.94
CA ILE A 1054 7.68 38.11 -20.16
C ILE A 1054 8.70 36.99 -19.97
N PHE A 1055 8.31 35.77 -20.29
CA PHE A 1055 9.18 34.62 -20.46
C PHE A 1055 9.20 34.22 -21.92
N HIS A 1056 10.37 34.21 -22.55
CA HIS A 1056 10.55 33.73 -23.91
C HIS A 1056 11.57 32.60 -23.91
N PHE A 1057 11.14 31.43 -24.39
CA PHE A 1057 11.96 30.24 -24.50
C PHE A 1057 12.09 29.83 -25.96
N ALA A 1058 13.32 29.79 -26.48
CA ALA A 1058 13.66 29.30 -27.81
C ALA A 1058 14.50 28.03 -27.68
N GLY A 1059 13.90 26.87 -27.95
CA GLY A 1059 14.55 25.59 -27.67
C GLY A 1059 13.71 24.37 -28.05
N HIS A 1060 14.07 23.21 -27.51
CA HIS A 1060 13.31 21.98 -27.69
C HIS A 1060 12.27 21.80 -26.56
N GLY A 1061 11.05 21.48 -26.96
CA GLY A 1061 10.02 20.94 -26.09
C GLY A 1061 9.99 19.43 -26.21
N HIS A 1062 9.61 18.76 -25.14
CA HIS A 1062 9.38 17.32 -25.14
C HIS A 1062 7.98 17.04 -24.61
N THR A 1063 7.15 16.39 -25.42
CA THR A 1063 5.83 15.92 -25.02
C THR A 1063 5.94 14.45 -24.66
N ASN A 1064 5.56 14.12 -23.43
CA ASN A 1064 5.45 12.73 -23.01
C ASN A 1064 4.03 12.25 -23.31
N LEU A 1065 3.92 11.26 -24.20
CA LEU A 1065 2.64 10.77 -24.70
C LEU A 1065 1.88 9.92 -23.67
N THR A 1066 2.57 9.31 -22.70
CA THR A 1066 1.96 8.43 -21.70
C THR A 1066 1.73 9.11 -20.35
N ASP A 1067 2.48 10.17 -20.05
CA ASP A 1067 2.34 10.95 -18.82
C ASP A 1067 2.52 12.45 -19.13
N PRO A 1068 1.42 13.20 -19.34
CA PRO A 1068 1.48 14.61 -19.68
C PRO A 1068 2.20 15.47 -18.63
N SER A 1069 2.20 15.07 -17.35
CA SER A 1069 2.89 15.79 -16.27
C SER A 1069 4.41 15.81 -16.43
N ARG A 1070 4.97 14.85 -17.17
CA ARG A 1070 6.39 14.74 -17.51
C ARG A 1070 6.79 15.46 -18.80
N SER A 1071 5.83 16.04 -19.52
CA SER A 1071 6.14 16.92 -20.65
C SER A 1071 6.97 18.12 -20.17
N SER A 1072 7.95 18.57 -20.94
CA SER A 1072 8.98 19.48 -20.42
C SER A 1072 9.63 20.37 -21.47
N LEU A 1073 10.14 21.53 -21.04
CA LEU A 1073 11.17 22.25 -21.78
C LEU A 1073 12.55 21.66 -21.47
N LEU A 1074 13.35 21.39 -22.50
CA LEU A 1074 14.68 20.81 -22.35
C LEU A 1074 15.72 21.90 -22.06
N LEU A 1075 16.46 21.74 -20.98
CA LEU A 1075 17.51 22.66 -20.50
C LEU A 1075 18.89 21.97 -20.55
N GLU A 1076 19.97 22.71 -20.30
CA GLU A 1076 21.35 22.20 -20.33
C GLU A 1076 21.59 21.07 -19.31
N ASP A 1077 21.00 21.19 -18.12
CA ASP A 1077 21.23 20.35 -16.94
C ASP A 1077 20.02 19.50 -16.54
N GLY A 1078 18.92 19.54 -17.30
CA GLY A 1078 17.69 18.84 -16.93
C GLY A 1078 16.47 19.20 -17.76
N ARG A 1079 15.28 18.98 -17.19
CA ARG A 1079 13.97 19.13 -17.86
C ARG A 1079 12.98 19.88 -17.00
N LEU A 1080 12.52 21.05 -17.43
CA LEU A 1080 11.50 21.82 -16.70
C LEU A 1080 10.12 21.22 -17.02
N THR A 1081 9.63 20.33 -16.17
CA THR A 1081 8.41 19.54 -16.41
C THR A 1081 7.13 20.33 -16.09
N VAL A 1082 6.01 19.90 -16.68
CA VAL A 1082 4.66 20.37 -16.34
C VAL A 1082 4.39 20.20 -14.84
N ALA A 1083 4.72 19.06 -14.23
CA ALA A 1083 4.54 18.84 -12.79
C ALA A 1083 5.27 19.91 -11.96
N THR A 1084 6.56 20.12 -12.26
CA THR A 1084 7.38 21.15 -11.60
C THR A 1084 6.76 22.54 -11.75
N LEU A 1085 6.30 22.88 -12.96
CA LEU A 1085 5.70 24.18 -13.24
C LEU A 1085 4.36 24.36 -12.51
N LEU A 1086 3.54 23.31 -12.44
CA LEU A 1086 2.27 23.34 -11.71
C LEU A 1086 2.49 23.49 -10.20
N GLU A 1087 3.61 23.01 -9.65
CA GLU A 1087 4.01 23.25 -8.25
C GLU A 1087 4.46 24.70 -8.01
N MET A 1088 5.08 25.36 -9.00
CA MET A 1088 5.49 26.76 -8.91
C MET A 1088 4.26 27.68 -8.85
N ASN A 1089 4.01 28.30 -7.68
CA ASN A 1089 2.95 29.31 -7.53
C ASN A 1089 3.41 30.65 -8.13
N LEU A 1090 3.25 30.83 -9.44
CA LEU A 1090 3.60 32.07 -10.13
C LEU A 1090 2.48 33.13 -10.08
N ARG A 1091 1.42 32.90 -9.29
CA ARG A 1091 0.25 33.82 -9.24
C ARG A 1091 0.52 35.09 -8.47
N GLU A 1092 1.38 35.05 -7.45
CA GLU A 1092 1.72 36.25 -6.66
C GLU A 1092 2.42 37.30 -7.51
N SER A 1093 3.27 36.86 -8.45
CA SER A 1093 3.94 37.75 -9.39
C SER A 1093 3.18 37.97 -10.69
N SER A 1094 2.23 37.08 -11.00
CA SER A 1094 1.30 37.13 -12.13
C SER A 1094 1.96 37.55 -13.45
N PRO A 1095 2.91 36.76 -13.97
CA PRO A 1095 3.61 37.09 -15.20
C PRO A 1095 2.63 37.23 -16.39
N PHE A 1096 2.98 38.10 -17.34
CA PHE A 1096 2.07 38.51 -18.39
C PHE A 1096 2.06 37.56 -19.60
N LEU A 1097 3.23 37.28 -20.19
CA LEU A 1097 3.34 36.47 -21.40
C LEU A 1097 4.40 35.37 -21.26
N ALA A 1098 4.05 34.13 -21.54
CA ALA A 1098 4.98 33.05 -21.84
C ALA A 1098 4.96 32.78 -23.36
N TYR A 1099 6.06 33.01 -24.05
CA TYR A 1099 6.23 32.68 -25.47
C TYR A 1099 7.14 31.46 -25.58
N LEU A 1100 6.55 30.33 -25.95
CA LEU A 1100 7.23 29.04 -26.05
C LEU A 1100 7.54 28.74 -27.52
N SER A 1101 8.69 29.23 -27.99
CA SER A 1101 9.28 28.89 -29.29
C SER A 1101 9.92 27.49 -29.20
N ALA A 1102 9.07 26.49 -28.94
CA ALA A 1102 9.44 25.10 -28.75
C ALA A 1102 8.36 24.18 -29.34
N CYS A 1103 8.79 23.07 -29.95
CA CYS A 1103 7.94 22.12 -30.65
C CYS A 1103 6.93 21.41 -29.72
N GLY A 1104 5.71 21.21 -30.22
CA GLY A 1104 4.72 20.31 -29.60
C GLY A 1104 4.22 20.74 -28.22
N THR A 1105 4.40 22.00 -27.84
CA THR A 1105 4.06 22.51 -26.50
C THR A 1105 2.56 22.48 -26.17
N GLY A 1106 1.71 22.40 -27.20
CA GLY A 1106 0.26 22.21 -27.10
C GLY A 1106 -0.23 20.79 -27.42
N GLN A 1107 0.67 19.81 -27.58
CA GLN A 1107 0.29 18.48 -28.03
C GLN A 1107 -0.26 17.62 -26.87
N ILE A 1108 -1.35 16.90 -27.14
CA ILE A 1108 -1.89 15.84 -26.27
C ILE A 1108 -1.71 14.50 -27.00
N GLY A 1109 -0.89 13.62 -26.42
CA GLY A 1109 -0.50 12.35 -27.04
C GLY A 1109 -1.55 11.25 -26.94
N ASP A 1110 -2.05 11.01 -25.73
CA ASP A 1110 -2.98 9.93 -25.40
C ASP A 1110 -4.39 10.49 -25.12
N GLU A 1111 -5.40 9.81 -25.68
CA GLU A 1111 -6.80 10.19 -25.59
C GLU A 1111 -7.34 10.17 -24.16
N LYS A 1112 -6.73 9.35 -23.30
CA LYS A 1112 -7.04 9.24 -21.87
C LYS A 1112 -6.95 10.57 -21.12
N PHE A 1113 -6.22 11.54 -21.65
CA PHE A 1113 -5.97 12.82 -20.98
C PHE A 1113 -6.66 14.02 -21.62
N PHE A 1114 -7.56 13.81 -22.59
CA PHE A 1114 -8.24 14.92 -23.28
C PHE A 1114 -9.05 15.82 -22.35
N ASP A 1115 -9.79 15.23 -21.41
CA ASP A 1115 -10.63 16.01 -20.50
C ASP A 1115 -9.81 16.87 -19.53
N GLU A 1116 -8.57 16.48 -19.23
CA GLU A 1116 -7.69 17.29 -18.39
C GLU A 1116 -6.99 18.41 -19.17
N SER A 1117 -6.81 18.23 -20.49
CA SER A 1117 -6.19 19.24 -21.38
C SER A 1117 -4.84 19.77 -20.85
N ILE A 1118 -4.06 18.90 -20.19
CA ILE A 1118 -2.75 19.24 -19.63
C ILE A 1118 -1.66 19.10 -20.70
N HIS A 1119 -1.05 20.21 -21.05
CA HIS A 1119 0.14 20.32 -21.90
C HIS A 1119 0.96 21.54 -21.45
N LEU A 1120 2.13 21.79 -22.02
CA LEU A 1120 3.00 22.90 -21.57
C LEU A 1120 2.27 24.25 -21.62
N ILE A 1121 1.56 24.55 -22.71
CA ILE A 1121 0.83 25.83 -22.85
C ILE A 1121 -0.20 26.03 -21.71
N SER A 1122 -1.07 25.05 -21.44
CA SER A 1122 -2.07 25.15 -20.38
C SER A 1122 -1.42 25.14 -18.99
N ALA A 1123 -0.32 24.41 -18.80
CA ALA A 1123 0.43 24.39 -17.54
C ALA A 1123 1.00 25.77 -17.17
N TYR A 1124 1.57 26.52 -18.12
CA TYR A 1124 2.03 27.90 -17.90
C TYR A 1124 0.87 28.83 -17.50
N GLN A 1125 -0.30 28.67 -18.14
CA GLN A 1125 -1.49 29.44 -17.79
C GLN A 1125 -1.99 29.12 -16.37
N LEU A 1126 -2.02 27.83 -15.99
CA LEU A 1126 -2.44 27.38 -14.67
C LEU A 1126 -1.46 27.77 -13.56
N ALA A 1127 -0.15 27.77 -13.85
CA ALA A 1127 0.91 28.20 -12.95
C ALA A 1127 0.81 29.70 -12.63
N GLY A 1128 0.40 30.53 -13.58
CA GLY A 1128 0.09 31.94 -13.32
C GLY A 1128 0.22 32.89 -14.49
N PHE A 1129 0.73 32.45 -15.65
CA PHE A 1129 0.85 33.32 -16.82
C PHE A 1129 -0.52 33.71 -17.38
N ARG A 1130 -0.67 34.98 -17.73
CA ARG A 1130 -1.93 35.50 -18.30
C ARG A 1130 -2.14 35.08 -19.75
N HIS A 1131 -1.08 35.18 -20.56
CA HIS A 1131 -1.05 34.78 -21.94
C HIS A 1131 0.07 33.78 -22.18
N VAL A 1132 -0.21 32.79 -23.02
CA VAL A 1132 0.78 31.81 -23.46
C VAL A 1132 0.65 31.65 -24.97
N ILE A 1133 1.77 31.79 -25.68
CA ILE A 1133 1.88 31.45 -27.10
C ILE A 1133 2.76 30.22 -27.19
N GLY A 1134 2.31 29.22 -27.94
CA GLY A 1134 3.07 27.99 -28.19
C GLY A 1134 2.66 27.34 -29.50
N THR A 1135 3.02 26.07 -29.67
CA THR A 1135 2.84 25.33 -30.92
C THR A 1135 2.13 24.00 -30.71
N LEU A 1136 1.18 23.65 -31.58
CA LEU A 1136 0.43 22.39 -31.52
C LEU A 1136 1.30 21.18 -31.90
N TRP A 1137 2.30 21.36 -32.76
CA TRP A 1137 3.26 20.35 -33.18
C TRP A 1137 4.61 20.97 -33.56
N GLU A 1138 5.50 20.20 -34.17
CA GLU A 1138 6.86 20.66 -34.49
C GLU A 1138 6.88 21.82 -35.51
N VAL A 1139 7.74 22.80 -35.24
CA VAL A 1139 7.90 24.00 -36.08
C VAL A 1139 9.33 24.14 -36.61
N ASN A 1140 9.43 24.69 -37.82
CA ASN A 1140 10.70 24.97 -38.48
C ASN A 1140 11.44 26.12 -37.78
N ASP A 1141 12.73 25.91 -37.46
CA ASP A 1141 13.58 26.84 -36.70
C ASP A 1141 13.69 28.24 -37.36
N GLU A 1142 13.82 28.30 -38.68
CA GLU A 1142 13.93 29.58 -39.41
C GLU A 1142 12.61 30.39 -39.37
N SER A 1143 11.48 29.71 -39.46
CA SER A 1143 10.15 30.36 -39.45
C SER A 1143 9.79 30.94 -38.08
N CYS A 1144 10.42 30.44 -37.00
CA CYS A 1144 10.21 30.94 -35.64
C CYS A 1144 10.66 32.40 -35.49
N VAL A 1145 11.79 32.77 -36.12
CA VAL A 1145 12.33 34.15 -36.06
C VAL A 1145 11.37 35.16 -36.69
N ASP A 1146 10.80 34.83 -37.86
CA ASP A 1146 9.84 35.72 -38.52
C ASP A 1146 8.55 35.85 -37.70
N MET A 1147 8.01 34.72 -37.18
CA MET A 1147 6.82 34.71 -36.32
C MET A 1147 7.02 35.59 -35.07
N THR A 1148 8.14 35.40 -34.39
CA THR A 1148 8.50 36.15 -33.17
C THR A 1148 8.69 37.63 -33.45
N ASN A 1149 9.42 38.01 -34.50
CA ASN A 1149 9.64 39.41 -34.86
C ASN A 1149 8.34 40.16 -35.18
N ILE A 1150 7.43 39.54 -35.95
CA ILE A 1150 6.16 40.17 -36.30
C ILE A 1150 5.28 40.30 -35.06
N THR A 1151 5.18 39.24 -34.26
CA THR A 1151 4.35 39.22 -33.05
C THR A 1151 4.80 40.30 -32.06
N TYR A 1152 6.09 40.33 -31.70
CA TYR A 1152 6.62 41.33 -30.77
C TYR A 1152 6.65 42.74 -31.35
N GLY A 1153 6.78 42.91 -32.67
CA GLY A 1153 6.65 44.22 -33.33
C GLY A 1153 5.27 44.83 -33.13
N VAL A 1154 4.21 44.03 -33.31
CA VAL A 1154 2.82 44.50 -33.06
C VAL A 1154 2.59 44.82 -31.58
N ILE A 1155 3.15 44.01 -30.67
CA ILE A 1155 3.06 44.25 -29.22
C ILE A 1155 3.80 45.55 -28.86
N GLN A 1156 4.95 45.82 -29.48
CA GLN A 1156 5.67 47.08 -29.30
C GLN A 1156 4.82 48.27 -29.77
N ASP A 1157 4.26 48.21 -30.97
CA ASP A 1157 3.52 49.33 -31.58
C ASP A 1157 2.24 49.68 -30.83
N ARG A 1158 1.57 48.69 -30.23
CA ARG A 1158 0.29 48.85 -29.53
C ARG A 1158 0.39 48.82 -28.01
N GLY A 1159 1.59 48.61 -27.47
CA GLY A 1159 1.83 48.40 -26.05
C GLY A 1159 1.46 47.00 -25.56
N ILE A 1160 1.97 46.63 -24.38
CA ILE A 1160 1.75 45.31 -23.76
C ILE A 1160 0.34 45.27 -23.15
N THR A 1161 -0.64 44.79 -23.93
CA THR A 1161 -2.07 44.69 -23.55
C THR A 1161 -2.61 43.32 -23.95
N ASP A 1162 -3.78 42.93 -23.42
CA ASP A 1162 -4.37 41.63 -23.70
C ASP A 1162 -4.66 41.44 -25.20
N GLU A 1163 -5.20 42.49 -25.83
CA GLU A 1163 -5.52 42.50 -27.26
C GLU A 1163 -4.26 42.42 -28.13
N SER A 1164 -3.18 43.13 -27.75
CA SER A 1164 -1.98 43.19 -28.59
C SER A 1164 -1.24 41.85 -28.70
N ILE A 1165 -1.35 40.97 -27.70
CA ILE A 1165 -0.78 39.61 -27.78
C ILE A 1165 -1.48 38.79 -28.86
N CYS A 1166 -2.81 38.69 -28.79
CA CYS A 1166 -3.59 37.90 -29.76
C CYS A 1166 -3.51 38.52 -31.17
N ARG A 1167 -3.62 39.86 -31.25
CA ARG A 1167 -3.50 40.59 -32.52
C ARG A 1167 -2.11 40.43 -33.14
N GLY A 1168 -1.05 40.46 -32.32
CA GLY A 1168 0.31 40.24 -32.78
C GLY A 1168 0.49 38.86 -33.41
N LEU A 1169 -0.01 37.81 -32.76
CA LEU A 1169 0.04 36.46 -33.33
C LEU A 1169 -0.81 36.35 -34.61
N HIS A 1170 -2.02 36.90 -34.61
CA HIS A 1170 -2.92 36.87 -35.76
C HIS A 1170 -2.29 37.53 -37.00
N GLU A 1171 -1.71 38.73 -36.86
CA GLU A 1171 -1.02 39.44 -37.94
C GLU A 1171 0.21 38.67 -38.44
N ALA A 1172 0.96 38.06 -37.53
CA ALA A 1172 2.13 37.24 -37.87
C ALA A 1172 1.75 36.00 -38.68
N VAL A 1173 0.70 35.29 -38.26
CA VAL A 1173 0.17 34.12 -38.97
C VAL A 1173 -0.37 34.50 -40.35
N ARG A 1174 -1.10 35.62 -40.47
CA ARG A 1174 -1.60 36.13 -41.77
C ARG A 1174 -0.49 36.48 -42.74
N LYS A 1175 0.54 37.17 -42.23
CA LYS A 1175 1.70 37.55 -43.05
C LYS A 1175 2.45 36.32 -43.54
N LEU A 1176 2.68 35.33 -42.67
CA LEU A 1176 3.34 34.09 -43.06
C LEU A 1176 2.50 33.23 -44.02
N ARG A 1177 1.17 33.17 -43.86
CA ARG A 1177 0.26 32.56 -44.83
C ARG A 1177 0.37 33.22 -46.20
N THR A 1178 0.38 34.55 -46.25
CA THR A 1178 0.51 35.32 -47.49
C THR A 1178 1.85 35.04 -48.18
N CYS A 1179 2.95 35.04 -47.42
CA CYS A 1179 4.27 34.70 -47.94
C CYS A 1179 4.33 33.29 -48.55
N TRP A 1180 3.61 32.33 -47.95
CA TRP A 1180 3.48 30.96 -48.44
C TRP A 1180 2.64 30.89 -49.74
N LEU A 1181 1.52 31.61 -49.83
CA LEU A 1181 0.70 31.71 -51.05
C LEU A 1181 1.46 32.30 -52.24
N ASP A 1182 2.27 33.33 -51.97
CA ASP A 1182 3.05 34.07 -52.99
C ASP A 1182 4.32 33.33 -53.47
N GLY A 1183 4.64 32.17 -52.88
CA GLY A 1183 5.89 31.43 -53.16
C GLY A 1183 7.16 32.19 -52.80
N SER A 1184 7.03 33.30 -52.05
CA SER A 1184 8.13 34.17 -51.64
C SER A 1184 9.02 33.51 -50.58
N SER A 1185 8.47 32.56 -49.81
CA SER A 1185 9.20 31.74 -48.85
C SER A 1185 10.31 30.94 -49.53
N GLU A 1186 10.03 30.27 -50.65
CA GLU A 1186 10.99 29.45 -51.40
C GLU A 1186 12.14 30.29 -51.99
N LYS A 1187 11.81 31.47 -52.56
CA LYS A 1187 12.82 32.40 -53.10
C LYS A 1187 13.72 32.99 -52.02
N ARG A 1188 13.18 33.24 -50.82
CA ARG A 1188 13.93 33.75 -49.66
C ARG A 1188 14.79 32.63 -49.03
N ARG A 1189 14.26 31.40 -48.95
CA ARG A 1189 14.95 30.17 -48.50
C ARG A 1189 16.18 29.84 -49.33
N VAL A 1190 16.05 29.80 -50.66
CA VAL A 1190 17.18 29.55 -51.58
C VAL A 1190 18.27 30.62 -51.41
N ARG A 1191 17.87 31.87 -51.16
CA ARG A 1191 18.82 32.99 -50.99
C ARG A 1191 19.56 32.92 -49.64
N LYS A 1192 18.88 32.57 -48.54
CA LYS A 1192 19.47 32.42 -47.20
C LYS A 1192 20.31 31.14 -47.06
N ARG A 1193 19.86 29.99 -47.58
CA ARG A 1193 20.66 28.74 -47.63
C ARG A 1193 21.98 28.97 -48.36
N ARG A 1194 21.96 29.60 -49.53
CA ARG A 1194 23.18 29.97 -50.28
C ARG A 1194 24.12 30.91 -49.51
N GLN A 1195 23.59 31.71 -48.59
CA GLN A 1195 24.37 32.65 -47.78
C GLN A 1195 24.97 31.96 -46.54
N LEU A 1196 24.26 31.01 -45.94
CA LEU A 1196 24.76 30.15 -44.87
C LEU A 1196 25.77 29.09 -45.36
N GLU A 1197 25.55 28.48 -46.53
CA GLU A 1197 26.52 27.58 -47.17
C GLU A 1197 27.82 28.31 -47.53
N LYS A 1198 27.73 29.57 -47.98
CA LYS A 1198 28.90 30.44 -48.17
C LYS A 1198 29.63 30.77 -46.87
N ASN A 1199 28.91 30.86 -45.76
CA ASN A 1199 29.51 31.05 -44.43
C ASN A 1199 30.05 29.74 -43.83
N LYS A 1200 29.56 28.58 -44.29
CA LYS A 1200 30.07 27.26 -43.89
C LYS A 1200 31.35 26.90 -44.63
N ALA A 1201 31.41 27.21 -45.93
CA ALA A 1201 32.61 27.04 -46.77
C ALA A 1201 33.80 27.92 -46.36
N SER A 1202 33.58 28.99 -45.58
CA SER A 1202 34.65 29.84 -45.04
C SER A 1202 35.13 29.41 -43.65
N LEU A 1203 34.46 28.45 -42.99
CA LEU A 1203 34.80 27.94 -41.65
C LEU A 1203 35.24 26.46 -41.64
N GLU A 1204 34.89 25.67 -42.67
CA GLU A 1204 35.36 24.28 -42.83
C GLU A 1204 36.68 24.19 -43.61
N CYS A 1205 37.70 24.86 -43.11
CA CYS A 1205 39.10 24.52 -43.40
C CYS A 1205 39.83 24.42 -42.07
N ASN A 1206 39.45 23.44 -41.23
CA ASN A 1206 40.32 22.78 -40.25
C ASN A 1206 39.53 21.74 -39.43
N GLN A 1207 40.14 20.54 -39.37
CA GLN A 1207 39.90 19.41 -38.45
C GLN A 1207 39.08 18.22 -38.98
N GLY A 1208 39.76 17.07 -38.95
CA GLY A 1208 39.34 15.78 -39.48
C GLY A 1208 38.77 14.80 -38.46
N THR A 1209 38.07 13.82 -39.03
CA THR A 1209 37.92 12.40 -38.66
C THR A 1209 37.85 11.97 -37.19
N ARG A 1210 36.70 11.37 -36.80
CA ARG A 1210 36.62 9.98 -36.27
C ARG A 1210 35.19 9.43 -36.14
N ASN A 1211 35.03 8.18 -36.59
CA ASN A 1211 33.85 7.30 -36.45
C ASN A 1211 33.73 6.70 -35.04
N VAL A 1212 32.49 6.48 -34.54
CA VAL A 1212 32.08 5.29 -33.74
C VAL A 1212 30.58 5.01 -33.95
N SER A 1213 30.24 3.74 -34.08
CA SER A 1213 28.91 3.15 -34.26
C SER A 1213 28.19 2.84 -32.92
N SER A 1214 26.86 2.93 -32.90
CA SER A 1214 25.99 2.05 -32.09
C SER A 1214 24.56 2.08 -32.64
N LYS A 1215 23.95 0.90 -32.72
CA LYS A 1215 22.59 0.62 -33.21
C LYS A 1215 21.68 0.45 -32.00
N GLU A 1216 20.75 1.36 -31.80
CA GLU A 1216 19.49 1.14 -31.08
C GLU A 1216 18.36 1.73 -31.93
N ARG A 1217 17.34 0.91 -32.21
CA ARG A 1217 16.15 1.32 -32.97
C ARG A 1217 15.21 2.05 -32.02
N ASP A 1218 15.35 3.36 -31.93
CA ASP A 1218 14.38 4.23 -31.30
C ASP A 1218 13.39 4.75 -32.36
N THR A 1219 12.10 4.51 -32.14
CA THR A 1219 11.02 4.88 -33.07
C THR A 1219 10.47 6.26 -32.70
N ARG A 1220 11.30 7.30 -32.83
CA ARG A 1220 10.90 8.71 -32.67
C ARG A 1220 11.73 9.59 -33.59
N LEU A 1221 11.09 10.38 -34.45
CA LEU A 1221 11.73 11.42 -35.23
C LEU A 1221 12.17 12.55 -34.28
N PRO A 1222 13.48 12.86 -34.14
CA PRO A 1222 13.94 14.12 -33.56
C PRO A 1222 13.56 15.26 -34.50
N ARG A 1223 13.55 16.53 -34.03
CA ARG A 1223 13.36 17.74 -34.86
C ARG A 1223 14.38 17.75 -36.00
N SER A 1224 14.07 17.07 -37.10
CA SER A 1224 14.91 16.97 -38.28
C SER A 1224 14.71 18.25 -39.06
N VAL A 1225 15.81 18.74 -39.64
CA VAL A 1225 15.71 19.67 -40.75
C VAL A 1225 14.88 18.93 -41.79
N LEU A 1226 13.64 19.35 -42.05
CA LEU A 1226 12.81 18.76 -43.10
C LEU A 1226 13.61 18.86 -44.41
N GLU A 1227 14.14 17.72 -44.88
CA GLU A 1227 14.65 17.56 -46.23
C GLU A 1227 13.51 17.19 -47.17
N ASP A 1228 13.60 17.76 -48.36
CA ASP A 1228 12.56 17.85 -49.39
C ASP A 1228 12.59 16.56 -50.23
N ASP A 1229 12.14 15.44 -49.66
CA ASP A 1229 12.10 14.16 -50.37
C ASP A 1229 10.65 13.69 -50.55
N SER A 1230 10.09 13.95 -51.73
CA SER A 1230 9.16 13.03 -52.39
C SER A 1230 9.12 13.32 -53.90
N ASP A 1231 9.60 12.38 -54.70
CA ASP A 1231 9.10 12.09 -56.06
C ASP A 1231 7.91 11.14 -55.83
N GLU A 1232 6.66 11.61 -55.92
CA GLU A 1232 5.70 11.15 -56.94
C GLU A 1232 4.56 12.17 -57.12
N GLY A 1233 4.07 12.36 -58.35
CA GLY A 1233 2.80 13.05 -58.67
C GLY A 1233 2.93 14.54 -59.04
N GLU A 1234 3.09 14.81 -60.34
CA GLU A 1234 3.02 16.14 -60.95
C GLU A 1234 1.57 16.66 -60.96
N ASP A 1235 1.24 17.62 -60.10
CA ASP A 1235 0.36 18.79 -60.39
C ASP A 1235 -0.05 19.62 -59.14
N GLU A 1236 0.27 19.20 -57.90
CA GLU A 1236 0.08 20.00 -56.66
C GLU A 1236 1.39 20.44 -55.94
N LYS A 1237 2.56 20.00 -56.45
CA LYS A 1237 3.89 20.14 -55.80
C LYS A 1237 4.62 21.46 -56.10
N SER A 1238 4.10 22.60 -55.67
CA SER A 1238 4.91 23.84 -55.67
C SER A 1238 4.92 24.63 -54.35
N ARG A 1239 4.23 24.18 -53.30
CA ARG A 1239 4.13 24.91 -52.03
C ARG A 1239 4.56 24.00 -50.88
N GLY A 1240 5.63 24.39 -50.18
CA GLY A 1240 6.18 23.65 -49.03
C GLY A 1240 5.24 23.55 -47.81
N PRO A 1241 5.70 23.06 -46.65
CA PRO A 1241 4.82 22.81 -45.49
C PRO A 1241 4.18 24.08 -44.92
N LEU A 1242 2.98 23.95 -44.35
CA LEU A 1242 2.19 25.05 -43.76
C LEU A 1242 2.73 25.47 -42.37
N HIS A 1243 3.93 26.05 -42.32
CA HIS A 1243 4.65 26.38 -41.08
C HIS A 1243 3.98 27.44 -40.18
N TRP A 1244 2.94 28.13 -40.66
CA TRP A 1244 2.23 29.17 -39.89
C TRP A 1244 1.07 28.61 -39.05
N VAL A 1245 0.53 27.46 -39.43
CA VAL A 1245 -0.62 26.78 -38.78
C VAL A 1245 -0.37 26.34 -37.33
N PRO A 1246 0.84 25.93 -36.89
CA PRO A 1246 0.98 25.31 -35.58
C PRO A 1246 0.81 26.29 -34.41
N TYR A 1247 0.91 27.60 -34.63
CA TYR A 1247 1.01 28.59 -33.55
C TYR A 1247 -0.35 28.95 -32.97
N VAL A 1248 -0.48 28.82 -31.66
CA VAL A 1248 -1.73 29.08 -30.93
C VAL A 1248 -1.51 30.00 -29.75
N HIS A 1249 -2.52 30.81 -29.45
CA HIS A 1249 -2.58 31.67 -28.28
C HIS A 1249 -3.61 31.13 -27.28
N PHE A 1250 -3.18 30.93 -26.04
CA PHE A 1250 -4.03 30.65 -24.87
C PHE A 1250 -3.99 31.85 -23.93
N GLY A 1251 -5.14 32.44 -23.62
CA GLY A 1251 -5.19 33.67 -22.82
C GLY A 1251 -6.54 34.37 -22.86
N VAL A 1252 -6.64 35.53 -22.23
CA VAL A 1252 -7.90 36.27 -21.98
C VAL A 1252 -8.13 37.51 -22.80
#